data_AF-W7A4P5-F1
#
_entry.id   AF-W7A4P5-F1
#
_cell.length_a   1.000
_cell.length_b   1.000
_cell.length_c   1.000
_cell.angle_alpha   90.00
_cell.angle_beta   90.00
_cell.angle_gamma   90.00
#
_symmetry.space_group_name_H-M   'P 1'
#
loop_
_entity.id
_entity.type
_entity.pdbx_description
1 polymer ?
#
loop_
_entity_poly.entity_id
_entity_poly.type
_entity_poly.pdbx_seq_one_letter_code
_entity_poly.pdbx_strand_id
1 'polypeptide(L)'
;MNTFKSLFLIFASVLYCAHSVSLKGSNSRGDNHELNMILDGKSKVQLIKTHNHSSRSGLYTDESRKFICECTCTGSNSTEGGSGIGSETGPGGESGSGSGSGSGSGSGSGSGSGSGSGSGSGSGSGSGGETEAGGSGTGGGSHDRKPPREILEEYKKRKQGIIAGYYGSWNSQGDRAKNMTDSSPMVSILYIAFARINMFYDVSRPFNGKQKFLVRKHGLEYETYGVMLNEIRRIRKARPDIILILSLGGETYMIDITKHIDYMDQIVKLVKDFDLDGVDIDWEPHGSFNNLNELDFSEYYIKLINLVRSSIAEDKIISISGSSNAALSCVSVNETFCKDDDSPYNTNYLSQQMGKNEELYKASTMLSTGTFVNIFNTAKEKIDLVFIQTYNLETTNPSIMLDMYLSHLYFGLKYNITVLLGFSLEHNRGGFSPDDRALVELVSKRIHDENHKHNRADGVGIWHLFMKEQLPTGSYDIDAFLTNVWKHLNPQVEAPKDVVTTQNPDDCNSIDEYVSGLVVSKSGVYYKHNGAIWKTRSYSTRAPGVDRYEWDLVKICYEKACNGKAAHYFNTDYQNGSIVIWKGEAFTIKWWQSGPPEGAALEAYEKLEASECPGLSEWNKEHPHKPIEQDIPYEQEEDAPL
;
A
#
# COMPACT_ATOMS: atom_id res chain seq x y z
N MET A 1 -18.80 28.69 37.23
CA MET A 1 -18.10 28.90 35.94
C MET A 1 -16.62 29.23 36.16
N ASN A 2 -15.86 28.33 36.82
CA ASN A 2 -14.41 28.49 37.04
C ASN A 2 -13.63 27.17 37.24
N THR A 3 -14.24 26.02 36.94
CA THR A 3 -13.60 24.70 37.05
C THR A 3 -13.09 24.13 35.72
N PHE A 4 -13.56 24.66 34.57
CA PHE A 4 -13.13 24.19 33.24
C PHE A 4 -11.80 24.77 32.75
N LYS A 5 -11.36 25.94 33.23
CA LYS A 5 -10.07 26.53 32.83
C LYS A 5 -8.86 25.91 33.55
N SER A 6 -9.07 25.29 34.71
CA SER A 6 -7.97 24.70 35.49
C SER A 6 -7.58 23.30 35.01
N LEU A 7 -8.49 22.55 34.40
CA LEU A 7 -8.18 21.22 33.83
C LEU A 7 -7.37 21.32 32.52
N PHE A 8 -7.63 22.36 31.70
CA PHE A 8 -6.94 22.57 30.43
C PHE A 8 -5.45 22.94 30.61
N LEU A 9 -5.13 23.67 31.69
CA LEU A 9 -3.74 24.02 32.06
C LEU A 9 -2.96 22.86 32.67
N ILE A 10 -3.64 21.91 33.32
CA ILE A 10 -3.01 20.68 33.84
C ILE A 10 -2.69 19.70 32.70
N PHE A 11 -3.59 19.56 31.71
CA PHE A 11 -3.32 18.71 30.53
C PHE A 11 -2.21 19.27 29.64
N ALA A 12 -2.14 20.59 29.44
CA ALA A 12 -1.06 21.20 28.64
C ALA A 12 0.33 21.09 29.30
N SER A 13 0.40 21.11 30.64
CA SER A 13 1.65 20.95 31.39
C SER A 13 2.18 19.50 31.37
N VAL A 14 1.29 18.51 31.43
CA VAL A 14 1.68 17.08 31.34
C VAL A 14 2.13 16.70 29.92
N LEU A 15 1.57 17.31 28.87
CA LEU A 15 2.05 17.12 27.50
C LEU A 15 3.43 17.78 27.25
N TYR A 16 3.76 18.88 27.93
CA TYR A 16 5.07 19.53 27.75
C TYR A 16 6.19 18.83 28.54
N CYS A 17 5.89 18.23 29.69
CA CYS A 17 6.86 17.46 30.48
C CYS A 17 7.15 16.06 29.91
N ALA A 18 6.31 15.53 29.02
CA ALA A 18 6.52 14.23 28.37
C ALA A 18 7.46 14.28 27.15
N HIS A 19 7.89 15.48 26.72
CA HIS A 19 8.80 15.66 25.57
C HIS A 19 10.25 16.02 25.94
N SER A 20 10.65 15.85 27.20
CA SER A 20 12.05 15.87 27.60
C SER A 20 12.52 14.49 28.07
N VAL A 21 12.41 13.47 27.21
CA VAL A 21 13.10 12.19 27.39
C VAL A 21 14.36 12.21 26.51
N SER A 22 15.48 12.46 27.19
CA SER A 22 16.87 12.12 26.88
C SER A 22 17.13 11.49 25.48
N LEU A 23 17.73 12.26 24.57
CA LEU A 23 18.45 11.74 23.42
C LEU A 23 19.70 10.97 23.91
N LYS A 24 19.59 9.65 24.09
CA LYS A 24 20.75 8.75 24.18
C LYS A 24 21.22 8.41 22.76
N GLY A 25 22.17 9.18 22.25
CA GLY A 25 22.96 8.77 21.10
C GLY A 25 24.04 7.78 21.54
N SER A 26 23.97 6.53 21.10
CA SER A 26 25.11 5.61 21.18
C SER A 26 26.03 5.84 19.99
N ASN A 27 27.18 6.46 20.21
CA ASN A 27 28.29 6.36 19.28
C ASN A 27 29.26 5.29 19.77
N SER A 28 29.77 4.50 18.83
CA SER A 28 30.75 3.44 19.02
C SER A 28 32.12 4.00 19.38
N ARG A 29 32.27 4.47 20.62
CA ARG A 29 33.50 4.61 21.40
C ARG A 29 33.06 5.05 22.81
N GLY A 30 33.25 4.17 23.78
CA GLY A 30 32.80 4.41 25.15
C GLY A 30 33.43 5.67 25.73
N ASP A 31 32.59 6.62 26.10
CA ASP A 31 32.74 7.51 27.27
C ASP A 31 31.41 8.26 27.47
N ASN A 32 30.81 8.11 28.66
CA ASN A 32 29.57 8.78 29.04
C ASN A 32 29.90 10.21 29.51
N HIS A 33 29.38 11.22 28.82
CA HIS A 33 29.33 12.59 29.35
C HIS A 33 27.87 12.98 29.66
N GLU A 34 27.55 13.07 30.95
CA GLU A 34 26.27 13.60 31.43
C GLU A 34 26.26 15.13 31.30
N LEU A 35 25.32 15.67 30.53
CA LEU A 35 25.00 17.09 30.54
C LEU A 35 23.97 17.35 31.65
N ASN A 36 24.44 17.77 32.82
CA ASN A 36 23.57 18.26 33.89
C ASN A 36 23.12 19.69 33.58
N MET A 37 21.82 19.89 33.35
CA MET A 37 21.19 21.21 33.33
C MET A 37 20.35 21.38 34.61
N ILE A 38 20.76 22.31 35.47
CA ILE A 38 19.93 22.81 36.57
C ILE A 38 19.32 24.14 36.10
N LEU A 39 17.99 24.20 36.05
CA LEU A 39 17.25 25.45 35.85
C LEU A 39 16.94 26.06 37.21
N ASP A 40 17.59 27.17 37.54
CA ASP A 40 17.07 28.09 38.54
C ASP A 40 16.64 29.41 37.87
N GLY A 41 15.49 29.91 38.31
CA GLY A 41 14.79 31.01 37.71
C GLY A 41 15.49 32.33 38.02
N LYS A 42 16.35 32.79 37.09
CA LYS A 42 16.57 34.20 36.71
C LYS A 42 17.82 34.32 35.81
N SER A 43 17.60 34.80 34.59
CA SER A 43 18.51 35.62 33.76
C SER A 43 19.82 35.01 33.20
N LYS A 44 19.96 35.18 31.86
CA LYS A 44 21.17 35.23 31.00
C LYS A 44 22.06 33.97 30.91
N VAL A 45 22.07 33.36 29.72
CA VAL A 45 23.10 32.39 29.30
C VAL A 45 24.40 33.12 28.95
N GLN A 46 25.48 32.84 29.69
CA GLN A 46 26.86 33.08 29.27
C GLN A 46 27.48 31.74 28.84
N LEU A 47 28.03 31.68 27.61
CA LEU A 47 28.85 30.56 27.17
C LEU A 47 30.27 30.70 27.75
N ILE A 48 30.67 29.77 28.61
CA ILE A 48 32.06 29.64 29.06
C ILE A 48 32.83 28.85 27.99
N LYS A 49 33.87 29.47 27.42
CA LYS A 49 34.90 28.81 26.60
C LYS A 49 35.89 28.09 27.51
N THR A 50 36.27 26.87 27.17
CA THR A 50 37.56 26.28 27.57
C THR A 50 38.29 25.63 26.38
N HIS A 51 39.57 26.03 26.31
CA HIS A 51 40.70 25.72 25.42
C HIS A 51 41.05 24.24 25.27
N ASN A 52 41.96 23.74 24.42
CA ASN A 52 42.79 24.13 23.26
C ASN A 52 43.42 22.80 22.78
N HIS A 53 43.71 22.59 21.49
CA HIS A 53 45.08 22.26 21.01
C HIS A 53 45.17 22.13 19.46
N SER A 54 46.01 23.01 18.89
CA SER A 54 46.84 22.93 17.66
C SER A 54 46.36 22.14 16.43
N SER A 55 46.26 22.74 15.24
CA SER A 55 47.44 23.24 14.51
C SER A 55 47.08 24.07 13.25
N ARG A 56 47.89 25.12 13.05
CA ARG A 56 48.20 25.98 11.87
C ARG A 56 47.14 26.27 10.80
N SER A 57 46.78 27.56 10.78
CA SER A 57 46.13 28.35 9.76
C SER A 57 47.00 28.68 8.54
N GLY A 58 46.34 28.81 7.38
CA GLY A 58 46.72 29.69 6.27
C GLY A 58 45.53 30.60 5.96
N LEU A 59 45.80 31.90 5.86
CA LEU A 59 44.85 33.02 5.87
C LEU A 59 43.92 33.09 4.63
N TYR A 60 42.69 33.61 4.78
CA TYR A 60 42.26 34.93 4.27
C TYR A 60 40.80 35.29 4.65
N THR A 61 40.70 36.43 5.36
CA THR A 61 39.65 37.47 5.46
C THR A 61 38.18 37.18 5.85
N ASP A 62 37.81 37.95 6.87
CA ASP A 62 36.53 38.31 7.50
C ASP A 62 35.62 39.16 6.59
N GLU A 63 34.30 38.96 6.64
CA GLU A 63 33.37 39.92 7.26
C GLU A 63 31.92 39.36 7.29
N SER A 64 31.34 39.43 8.49
CA SER A 64 30.14 38.73 8.93
C SER A 64 28.88 39.59 8.84
N ARG A 65 27.84 39.09 8.15
CA ARG A 65 26.47 39.60 8.32
C ARG A 65 25.79 38.87 9.48
N LYS A 66 25.56 39.61 10.56
CA LYS A 66 24.70 39.25 11.70
C LYS A 66 23.28 38.93 11.22
N PHE A 67 22.75 37.77 11.58
CA PHE A 67 21.32 37.52 11.62
C PHE A 67 20.77 37.95 12.99
N ILE A 68 19.75 38.81 12.98
CA ILE A 68 18.92 39.16 14.14
C ILE A 68 17.58 38.45 13.94
N CYS A 69 17.18 37.59 14.88
CA CYS A 69 15.80 37.10 14.97
C CYS A 69 15.03 38.00 15.95
N GLU A 70 14.03 38.71 15.46
CA GLU A 70 12.97 39.31 16.29
C GLU A 70 11.74 38.40 16.25
N CYS A 71 11.25 38.01 17.42
CA CYS A 71 9.94 37.38 17.58
C CYS A 71 8.95 38.46 18.03
N THR A 72 7.94 38.75 17.21
CA THR A 72 6.76 39.53 17.62
C THR A 72 5.56 38.62 17.79
N CYS A 73 5.04 38.56 19.02
CA CYS A 73 3.75 37.94 19.34
C CYS A 73 2.64 38.98 19.14
N THR A 74 1.68 38.71 18.25
CA THR A 74 0.43 39.50 18.13
C THR A 74 -0.70 38.79 18.87
N GLY A 75 -0.99 39.28 20.09
CA GLY A 75 -2.21 38.97 20.83
C GLY A 75 -3.28 40.01 20.55
N SER A 76 -4.46 39.55 20.14
CA SER A 76 -5.65 40.36 19.89
C SER A 76 -6.33 40.79 21.20
N ASN A 77 -6.60 42.09 21.35
CA ASN A 77 -7.79 42.63 22.02
C ASN A 77 -7.94 44.14 21.74
N SER A 78 -9.14 44.53 21.27
CA SER A 78 -9.91 45.81 21.45
C SER A 78 -9.14 47.14 21.59
N THR A 79 -9.44 48.25 20.91
CA THR A 79 -10.74 48.94 20.72
C THR A 79 -10.54 50.18 19.83
N GLU A 80 -11.63 50.64 19.20
CA GLU A 80 -11.94 52.02 18.78
C GLU A 80 -11.14 52.74 17.68
N GLY A 81 -11.89 53.21 16.67
CA GLY A 81 -11.76 54.58 16.16
C GLY A 81 -11.52 54.75 14.66
N GLY A 82 -12.52 55.32 13.96
CA GLY A 82 -12.25 56.35 12.95
C GLY A 82 -12.41 56.00 11.47
N SER A 83 -13.64 56.19 10.97
CA SER A 83 -14.04 56.93 9.75
C SER A 83 -13.03 57.15 8.60
N GLY A 84 -13.43 56.81 7.36
CA GLY A 84 -12.71 57.23 6.14
C GLY A 84 -13.27 56.67 4.83
N ILE A 85 -14.15 57.44 4.20
CA ILE A 85 -14.86 57.29 2.91
C ILE A 85 -13.95 57.11 1.67
N GLY A 86 -14.43 56.38 0.64
CA GLY A 86 -14.05 56.50 -0.79
C GLY A 86 -13.97 55.14 -1.52
N SER A 87 -14.96 54.65 -2.28
CA SER A 87 -15.28 54.98 -3.69
C SER A 87 -14.06 54.74 -4.61
N GLU A 88 -14.03 53.90 -5.66
CA GLU A 88 -14.94 53.71 -6.80
C GLU A 88 -14.61 52.40 -7.59
N THR A 89 -15.63 51.90 -8.30
CA THR A 89 -15.71 51.21 -9.63
C THR A 89 -14.42 50.72 -10.34
N GLY A 90 -14.38 49.61 -11.09
CA GLY A 90 -15.40 48.86 -11.82
C GLY A 90 -14.79 47.66 -12.59
N PRO A 91 -15.60 46.92 -13.38
CA PRO A 91 -15.30 45.56 -13.85
C PRO A 91 -14.70 45.51 -15.27
N GLY A 92 -13.92 44.47 -15.56
CA GLY A 92 -13.46 44.14 -16.92
C GLY A 92 -13.58 42.63 -17.13
N GLY A 93 -14.55 42.22 -17.93
CA GLY A 93 -14.67 40.85 -18.42
C GLY A 93 -13.95 40.70 -19.76
N GLU A 94 -13.43 39.52 -20.03
CA GLU A 94 -13.21 39.04 -21.40
C GLU A 94 -13.54 37.55 -21.49
N SER A 95 -14.37 37.27 -22.48
CA SER A 95 -14.87 36.01 -22.98
C SER A 95 -13.84 35.31 -23.88
N GLY A 96 -13.68 34.00 -23.72
CA GLY A 96 -12.91 33.15 -24.64
C GLY A 96 -13.59 31.81 -24.86
N SER A 97 -14.37 31.72 -25.94
CA SER A 97 -15.02 30.52 -26.47
C SER A 97 -14.04 29.65 -27.26
N GLY A 98 -13.98 28.35 -26.96
CA GLY A 98 -13.24 27.35 -27.74
C GLY A 98 -14.05 26.07 -27.91
N SER A 99 -14.67 25.92 -29.07
CA SER A 99 -15.47 24.76 -29.50
C SER A 99 -14.55 23.73 -30.16
N GLY A 100 -14.53 22.48 -29.67
CA GLY A 100 -13.85 21.36 -30.31
C GLY A 100 -14.80 20.18 -30.48
N SER A 101 -15.27 19.96 -31.71
CA SER A 101 -16.16 18.86 -32.11
C SER A 101 -15.32 17.71 -32.66
N GLY A 102 -15.38 16.54 -32.04
CA GLY A 102 -14.77 15.30 -32.53
C GLY A 102 -15.84 14.22 -32.68
N SER A 103 -16.32 14.03 -33.90
CA SER A 103 -17.30 13.00 -34.28
C SER A 103 -16.56 11.74 -34.74
N GLY A 104 -16.67 10.65 -33.97
CA GLY A 104 -16.21 9.32 -34.37
C GLY A 104 -17.37 8.34 -34.40
N SER A 105 -17.99 8.17 -35.57
CA SER A 105 -19.08 7.22 -35.82
C SER A 105 -18.49 5.91 -36.34
N GLY A 106 -18.48 4.86 -35.52
CA GLY A 106 -18.17 3.49 -35.92
C GLY A 106 -19.41 2.61 -35.80
N SER A 107 -20.18 2.49 -36.88
CA SER A 107 -21.34 1.60 -36.97
C SER A 107 -20.88 0.23 -37.47
N GLY A 108 -20.85 -0.77 -36.59
CA GLY A 108 -20.63 -2.17 -36.95
C GLY A 108 -21.85 -3.01 -36.59
N SER A 109 -22.78 -3.16 -37.53
CA SER A 109 -23.91 -4.07 -37.43
C SER A 109 -23.48 -5.46 -37.90
N GLY A 110 -23.31 -6.40 -36.97
CA GLY A 110 -23.04 -7.80 -37.26
C GLY A 110 -24.12 -8.70 -36.66
N SER A 111 -25.18 -8.96 -37.43
CA SER A 111 -26.17 -9.99 -37.11
C SER A 111 -25.65 -11.34 -37.61
N GLY A 112 -25.28 -12.24 -36.69
CA GLY A 112 -24.81 -13.59 -37.02
C GLY A 112 -25.43 -14.62 -36.09
N SER A 113 -26.56 -15.18 -36.51
CA SER A 113 -27.11 -16.42 -35.93
C SER A 113 -26.37 -17.61 -36.52
N GLY A 114 -25.60 -18.33 -35.71
CA GLY A 114 -24.85 -19.50 -36.14
C GLY A 114 -24.80 -20.55 -35.04
N SER A 115 -25.70 -21.52 -35.09
CA SER A 115 -25.60 -22.78 -34.34
C SER A 115 -24.56 -23.66 -35.03
N GLY A 116 -23.42 -23.90 -34.38
CA GLY A 116 -22.35 -24.72 -34.93
C GLY A 116 -21.63 -25.49 -33.83
N SER A 117 -22.03 -26.74 -33.63
CA SER A 117 -21.28 -27.74 -32.88
C SER A 117 -20.05 -28.14 -33.71
N GLY A 118 -18.86 -27.80 -33.24
CA GLY A 118 -17.61 -28.12 -33.95
C GLY A 118 -16.48 -28.43 -32.98
N SER A 119 -16.23 -29.72 -32.76
CA SER A 119 -15.01 -30.23 -32.14
C SER A 119 -13.85 -30.07 -33.13
N GLY A 120 -12.90 -29.18 -32.84
CA GLY A 120 -11.74 -28.93 -33.69
C GLY A 120 -10.45 -28.88 -32.88
N SER A 121 -9.69 -29.98 -32.92
CA SER A 121 -8.28 -30.01 -32.51
C SER A 121 -7.45 -29.31 -33.60
N GLY A 122 -6.84 -28.17 -33.28
CA GLY A 122 -6.02 -27.39 -34.20
C GLY A 122 -4.69 -27.01 -33.58
N SER A 123 -3.63 -27.73 -33.95
CA SER A 123 -2.24 -27.33 -33.74
C SER A 123 -1.89 -26.26 -34.77
N GLY A 124 -1.72 -25.01 -34.33
CA GLY A 124 -1.37 -23.88 -35.19
C GLY A 124 -0.05 -23.24 -34.77
N SER A 125 1.03 -23.59 -35.46
CA SER A 125 2.28 -22.84 -35.46
C SER A 125 2.07 -21.57 -36.29
N GLY A 126 1.97 -20.41 -35.63
CA GLY A 126 1.79 -19.12 -36.27
C GLY A 126 2.96 -18.18 -35.95
N SER A 127 3.88 -18.03 -36.90
CA SER A 127 4.87 -16.96 -36.92
C SER A 127 4.19 -15.67 -37.42
N GLY A 128 4.03 -14.68 -36.55
CA GLY A 128 3.51 -13.36 -36.90
C GLY A 128 4.33 -12.27 -36.20
N GLY A 129 5.06 -11.49 -37.00
CA GLY A 129 5.91 -10.40 -36.53
C GLY A 129 5.12 -9.27 -35.85
N GLU A 130 5.63 -8.84 -34.72
CA GLU A 130 5.14 -7.67 -33.99
C GLU A 130 5.78 -6.40 -34.57
N THR A 131 4.94 -5.51 -35.08
CA THR A 131 5.25 -4.08 -35.24
C THR A 131 4.99 -3.36 -33.92
N GLU A 132 5.98 -2.56 -33.54
CA GLU A 132 6.16 -1.82 -32.29
C GLU A 132 5.04 -0.84 -31.94
N ALA A 133 4.68 -0.80 -30.65
CA ALA A 133 4.22 0.38 -29.95
C ALA A 133 4.74 0.32 -28.50
N GLY A 134 5.51 1.34 -28.11
CA GLY A 134 6.36 1.34 -26.92
C GLY A 134 5.65 1.12 -25.58
N GLY A 135 6.10 0.08 -24.88
CA GLY A 135 5.90 -0.13 -23.44
C GLY A 135 7.25 -0.49 -22.81
N SER A 136 7.71 0.32 -21.87
CA SER A 136 8.96 0.12 -21.13
C SER A 136 8.97 -1.27 -20.48
N GLY A 137 10.03 -2.04 -20.78
CA GLY A 137 10.15 -3.45 -20.47
C GLY A 137 10.08 -3.79 -18.99
N THR A 138 9.23 -4.78 -18.71
CA THR A 138 9.25 -5.65 -17.53
C THR A 138 10.46 -6.58 -17.62
N GLY A 139 11.43 -6.40 -16.73
CA GLY A 139 12.46 -7.39 -16.46
C GLY A 139 11.87 -8.60 -15.73
N GLY A 140 11.89 -9.76 -16.39
CA GLY A 140 12.08 -11.07 -15.76
C GLY A 140 11.14 -11.50 -14.64
N GLY A 141 9.88 -11.74 -14.97
CA GLY A 141 8.97 -12.54 -14.16
C GLY A 141 8.02 -13.29 -15.09
N SER A 142 8.34 -14.56 -15.34
CA SER A 142 7.55 -15.48 -16.15
C SER A 142 6.05 -15.42 -15.82
N HIS A 143 5.21 -15.60 -16.84
CA HIS A 143 3.76 -15.86 -16.74
C HIS A 143 3.43 -17.20 -16.02
N ASP A 144 4.27 -17.67 -15.09
CA ASP A 144 4.13 -18.93 -14.36
C ASP A 144 3.32 -18.82 -13.06
N ARG A 145 2.99 -17.59 -12.61
CA ARG A 145 2.10 -17.42 -11.46
C ARG A 145 0.66 -17.64 -11.89
N LYS A 146 -0.03 -18.54 -11.18
CA LYS A 146 -1.46 -18.79 -11.38
C LYS A 146 -2.27 -17.52 -11.14
N PRO A 147 -3.32 -17.26 -11.93
CA PRO A 147 -4.25 -16.18 -11.65
C PRO A 147 -4.87 -16.33 -10.25
N PRO A 148 -5.21 -15.22 -9.56
CA PRO A 148 -5.65 -15.27 -8.18
C PRO A 148 -6.96 -16.05 -7.98
N ARG A 149 -7.87 -16.01 -8.97
CA ARG A 149 -9.06 -16.87 -8.98
C ARG A 149 -8.72 -18.37 -9.04
N GLU A 150 -7.69 -18.76 -9.77
CA GLU A 150 -7.23 -20.15 -9.81
C GLU A 150 -6.62 -20.56 -8.46
N ILE A 151 -5.79 -19.70 -7.86
CA ILE A 151 -5.23 -19.91 -6.51
C ILE A 151 -6.38 -20.14 -5.51
N LEU A 152 -7.41 -19.30 -5.53
CA LEU A 152 -8.59 -19.45 -4.67
C LEU A 152 -9.32 -20.79 -4.88
N GLU A 153 -9.50 -21.21 -6.13
CA GLU A 153 -10.10 -22.51 -6.44
C GLU A 153 -9.23 -23.69 -5.98
N GLU A 154 -7.91 -23.55 -5.94
CA GLU A 154 -7.03 -24.57 -5.36
C GLU A 154 -7.18 -24.70 -3.85
N TYR A 155 -7.40 -23.61 -3.12
CA TYR A 155 -7.78 -23.70 -1.71
C TYR A 155 -9.11 -24.45 -1.54
N LYS A 156 -10.13 -24.15 -2.36
CA LYS A 156 -11.44 -24.82 -2.30
C LYS A 156 -11.33 -26.31 -2.59
N LYS A 157 -10.57 -26.70 -3.63
CA LYS A 157 -10.29 -28.11 -3.97
C LYS A 157 -9.61 -28.86 -2.81
N ARG A 158 -8.69 -28.19 -2.12
CA ARG A 158 -7.99 -28.73 -0.94
C ARG A 158 -8.80 -28.68 0.35
N LYS A 159 -9.96 -28.01 0.36
CA LYS A 159 -10.78 -27.74 1.55
C LYS A 159 -9.99 -26.99 2.64
N GLN A 160 -8.98 -26.25 2.22
CA GLN A 160 -8.04 -25.57 3.10
C GLN A 160 -8.58 -24.18 3.38
N GLY A 161 -8.79 -23.86 4.66
CA GLY A 161 -9.27 -22.56 5.08
C GLY A 161 -8.22 -21.48 4.90
N ILE A 162 -8.69 -20.28 4.57
CA ILE A 162 -7.86 -19.13 4.26
C ILE A 162 -7.65 -18.28 5.52
N ILE A 163 -6.45 -17.72 5.67
CA ILE A 163 -6.20 -16.66 6.65
C ILE A 163 -5.89 -15.37 5.89
N ALA A 164 -6.66 -14.33 6.17
CA ALA A 164 -6.47 -13.01 5.57
C ALA A 164 -6.08 -11.97 6.62
N GLY A 165 -5.32 -10.95 6.23
CA GLY A 165 -4.95 -9.86 7.12
C GLY A 165 -4.90 -8.53 6.41
N TYR A 166 -5.40 -7.49 7.07
CA TYR A 166 -5.19 -6.12 6.63
C TYR A 166 -3.77 -5.69 6.99
N TYR A 167 -3.01 -5.32 5.97
CA TYR A 167 -1.73 -4.65 6.10
C TYR A 167 -1.96 -3.15 5.93
N GLY A 168 -1.90 -2.41 7.04
CA GLY A 168 -1.91 -0.95 6.99
C GLY A 168 -0.73 -0.45 6.17
N SER A 169 -0.96 0.39 5.17
CA SER A 169 0.06 1.03 4.32
C SER A 169 0.98 1.95 5.12
N TRP A 170 0.59 2.28 6.36
CA TRP A 170 1.45 2.92 7.34
C TRP A 170 2.39 1.98 8.09
N ASN A 171 2.21 0.66 7.97
CA ASN A 171 3.04 -0.31 8.68
C ASN A 171 4.50 -0.23 8.23
N SER A 172 4.80 0.19 7.01
CA SER A 172 6.17 0.33 6.50
C SER A 172 6.92 1.55 7.07
N GLN A 173 6.33 2.31 8.00
CA GLN A 173 6.87 3.58 8.49
C GLN A 173 7.56 3.49 9.87
N GLY A 174 8.55 4.38 10.08
CA GLY A 174 9.17 4.62 11.38
C GLY A 174 10.17 3.55 11.85
N ASP A 175 10.71 3.73 13.05
CA ASP A 175 11.74 2.83 13.63
C ASP A 175 11.24 1.41 13.93
N ARG A 176 9.91 1.21 13.88
CA ARG A 176 9.22 -0.07 14.06
C ARG A 176 8.48 -0.50 12.80
N ALA A 177 8.95 -0.06 11.64
CA ALA A 177 8.42 -0.45 10.35
C ALA A 177 8.33 -1.98 10.24
N LYS A 178 7.19 -2.46 9.76
CA LYS A 178 6.92 -3.86 9.43
C LYS A 178 6.65 -3.95 7.94
N ASN A 179 7.46 -4.73 7.25
CA ASN A 179 7.28 -4.99 5.83
C ASN A 179 6.20 -6.05 5.63
N MET A 180 5.65 -6.15 4.42
CA MET A 180 4.73 -7.25 4.07
C MET A 180 5.34 -8.65 4.34
N THR A 181 6.65 -8.81 4.12
CA THR A 181 7.40 -10.06 4.39
C THR A 181 7.52 -10.42 5.87
N ASP A 182 7.28 -9.46 6.78
CA ASP A 182 7.28 -9.75 8.21
C ASP A 182 5.96 -10.42 8.66
N SER A 183 4.97 -10.55 7.78
CA SER A 183 3.71 -11.24 8.09
C SER A 183 3.96 -12.72 8.20
N SER A 184 3.16 -13.44 8.99
CA SER A 184 3.30 -14.90 9.07
C SER A 184 3.03 -15.57 7.71
N PRO A 185 3.80 -16.60 7.31
CA PRO A 185 3.52 -17.39 6.10
C PRO A 185 2.12 -18.01 6.08
N MET A 186 1.48 -18.17 7.25
CA MET A 186 0.12 -18.67 7.37
C MET A 186 -0.93 -17.74 6.74
N VAL A 187 -0.60 -16.45 6.56
CA VAL A 187 -1.47 -15.46 5.91
C VAL A 187 -1.40 -15.63 4.39
N SER A 188 -2.54 -15.99 3.79
CA SER A 188 -2.68 -16.28 2.35
C SER A 188 -3.19 -15.08 1.54
N ILE A 189 -3.89 -14.14 2.18
CA ILE A 189 -4.40 -12.91 1.56
C ILE A 189 -3.96 -11.70 2.37
N LEU A 190 -3.37 -10.70 1.71
CA LEU A 190 -3.07 -9.40 2.29
C LEU A 190 -3.92 -8.31 1.63
N TYR A 191 -4.70 -7.62 2.44
CA TYR A 191 -5.40 -6.39 2.04
C TYR A 191 -4.48 -5.19 2.30
N ILE A 192 -4.13 -4.44 1.26
CA ILE A 192 -3.31 -3.24 1.36
C ILE A 192 -4.23 -2.07 1.73
N ALA A 193 -4.16 -1.61 2.98
CA ALA A 193 -5.14 -0.73 3.61
C ALA A 193 -4.57 0.67 3.90
N PHE A 194 -5.18 1.80 3.56
CA PHE A 194 -6.31 1.94 2.66
C PHE A 194 -5.95 2.93 1.57
N ALA A 195 -6.44 2.66 0.36
CA ALA A 195 -6.52 3.67 -0.66
C ALA A 195 -7.87 4.40 -0.59
N ARG A 196 -7.87 5.66 -1.01
CA ARG A 196 -9.09 6.43 -1.25
C ARG A 196 -9.87 5.78 -2.38
N ILE A 197 -11.19 5.77 -2.24
CA ILE A 197 -12.06 5.26 -3.31
C ILE A 197 -12.00 6.22 -4.51
N ASN A 198 -12.06 7.53 -4.27
CA ASN A 198 -11.87 8.57 -5.27
C ASN A 198 -10.39 8.95 -5.45
N MET A 199 -9.49 7.96 -5.49
CA MET A 199 -8.06 8.20 -5.61
C MET A 199 -7.69 8.95 -6.90
N PHE A 200 -6.64 9.76 -6.79
CA PHE A 200 -5.87 10.27 -7.91
C PHE A 200 -4.51 9.57 -7.94
N TYR A 201 -4.17 8.96 -9.06
CA TYR A 201 -2.99 8.13 -9.27
C TYR A 201 -2.25 8.47 -10.56
N ASP A 202 -1.01 8.92 -10.43
CA ASP A 202 -0.14 9.25 -11.56
C ASP A 202 1.29 8.74 -11.31
N VAL A 203 1.71 7.71 -12.05
CA VAL A 203 3.07 7.15 -11.98
C VAL A 203 4.08 7.82 -12.88
N SER A 204 3.65 8.71 -13.79
CA SER A 204 4.57 9.41 -14.68
C SER A 204 5.50 10.36 -13.94
N ARG A 205 5.30 10.51 -12.62
CA ARG A 205 6.06 11.37 -11.74
C ARG A 205 6.39 10.59 -10.47
N PRO A 206 7.61 10.07 -10.30
CA PRO A 206 8.00 9.53 -9.00
C PRO A 206 7.88 10.67 -7.98
N PHE A 207 6.88 10.58 -7.10
CA PHE A 207 6.64 11.60 -6.08
C PHE A 207 7.70 11.47 -4.98
N ASN A 208 8.87 12.05 -5.25
CA ASN A 208 10.07 11.93 -4.42
C ASN A 208 10.03 12.83 -3.18
N GLY A 209 8.87 13.43 -2.88
CA GLY A 209 8.76 14.44 -1.86
C GLY A 209 7.34 14.54 -1.35
N LYS A 210 7.19 14.18 -0.08
CA LYS A 210 6.01 14.31 0.78
C LYS A 210 5.04 13.14 0.60
N GLN A 211 5.26 12.07 1.35
CA GLN A 211 4.23 11.08 1.76
C GLN A 211 2.85 11.72 1.99
N LYS A 212 2.79 12.91 2.60
CA LYS A 212 1.55 13.70 2.76
C LYS A 212 0.79 13.94 1.45
N PHE A 213 1.49 14.12 0.34
CA PHE A 213 0.93 14.23 -1.00
C PHE A 213 0.30 12.92 -1.45
N LEU A 214 1.01 11.80 -1.29
CA LEU A 214 0.52 10.45 -1.59
C LEU A 214 -0.77 10.16 -0.82
N VAL A 215 -0.76 10.38 0.49
CA VAL A 215 -1.93 10.25 1.36
C VAL A 215 -3.09 11.16 0.90
N ARG A 216 -2.80 12.42 0.52
CA ARG A 216 -3.82 13.36 0.04
C ARG A 216 -4.46 12.90 -1.27
N LYS A 217 -3.67 12.37 -2.21
CA LYS A 217 -4.13 12.03 -3.56
C LYS A 217 -4.76 10.64 -3.63
N HIS A 218 -4.14 9.62 -3.06
CA HIS A 218 -4.62 8.24 -3.17
C HIS A 218 -4.80 7.53 -1.82
N GLY A 219 -4.42 8.11 -0.69
CA GLY A 219 -4.70 7.57 0.64
C GLY A 219 -3.67 6.59 1.20
N LEU A 220 -2.92 5.88 0.34
CA LEU A 220 -1.87 4.96 0.81
C LEU A 220 -0.70 5.74 1.40
N GLU A 221 -0.20 5.27 2.53
CA GLU A 221 0.78 6.01 3.34
C GLU A 221 2.25 5.56 3.16
N TYR A 222 2.55 4.87 2.05
CA TYR A 222 3.93 4.55 1.69
C TYR A 222 4.77 5.82 1.51
N GLU A 223 6.07 5.73 1.83
CA GLU A 223 6.98 6.85 1.61
C GLU A 223 7.11 7.19 0.12
N THR A 224 7.17 6.16 -0.73
CA THR A 224 7.18 6.26 -2.19
C THR A 224 6.49 5.05 -2.85
N TYR A 225 6.12 5.17 -4.12
CA TYR A 225 5.70 4.02 -4.92
C TYR A 225 6.81 2.97 -5.12
N GLY A 226 8.08 3.39 -5.09
CA GLY A 226 9.22 2.47 -5.14
C GLY A 226 9.28 1.55 -3.93
N VAL A 227 8.96 2.06 -2.73
CA VAL A 227 8.85 1.24 -1.51
C VAL A 227 7.73 0.22 -1.66
N MET A 228 6.52 0.65 -2.05
CA MET A 228 5.38 -0.24 -2.25
C MET A 228 5.68 -1.36 -3.27
N LEU A 229 6.22 -1.01 -4.43
CA LEU A 229 6.55 -1.99 -5.48
C LEU A 229 7.60 -2.99 -5.01
N ASN A 230 8.62 -2.53 -4.28
CA ASN A 230 9.66 -3.39 -3.74
C ASN A 230 9.11 -4.36 -2.67
N GLU A 231 8.18 -3.92 -1.83
CA GLU A 231 7.52 -4.81 -0.87
C GLU A 231 6.69 -5.89 -1.55
N ILE A 232 5.87 -5.51 -2.54
CA ILE A 232 5.05 -6.44 -3.34
C ILE A 232 5.93 -7.48 -4.04
N ARG A 233 7.06 -7.07 -4.65
CA ARG A 233 8.01 -7.98 -5.29
C ARG A 233 8.64 -8.95 -4.27
N ARG A 234 9.08 -8.45 -3.12
CA ARG A 234 9.72 -9.27 -2.08
C ARG A 234 8.77 -10.31 -1.50
N ILE A 235 7.53 -9.93 -1.17
CA ILE A 235 6.55 -10.88 -0.64
C ILE A 235 6.16 -11.93 -1.69
N ARG A 236 6.00 -11.56 -2.96
CA ARG A 236 5.70 -12.53 -4.03
C ARG A 236 6.83 -13.49 -4.33
N LYS A 237 8.08 -13.04 -4.20
CA LYS A 237 9.26 -13.91 -4.31
C LYS A 237 9.30 -14.93 -3.16
N ALA A 238 8.97 -14.50 -1.95
CA ALA A 238 8.90 -15.38 -0.78
C ALA A 238 7.68 -16.31 -0.80
N ARG A 239 6.55 -15.86 -1.37
CA ARG A 239 5.24 -16.53 -1.41
C ARG A 239 4.58 -16.35 -2.77
N PRO A 240 4.87 -17.21 -3.75
CA PRO A 240 4.30 -17.09 -5.10
C PRO A 240 2.77 -17.18 -5.16
N ASP A 241 2.14 -17.82 -4.17
CA ASP A 241 0.70 -18.03 -4.06
C ASP A 241 -0.03 -16.97 -3.22
N ILE A 242 0.68 -15.99 -2.62
CA ILE A 242 0.01 -14.94 -1.84
C ILE A 242 -0.87 -14.07 -2.72
N ILE A 243 -2.07 -13.75 -2.26
CA ILE A 243 -3.02 -12.86 -2.96
C ILE A 243 -2.92 -11.46 -2.33
N LEU A 244 -2.63 -10.45 -3.14
CA LEU A 244 -2.49 -9.06 -2.71
C LEU A 244 -3.64 -8.21 -3.27
N ILE A 245 -4.49 -7.69 -2.38
CA ILE A 245 -5.71 -6.97 -2.76
C ILE A 245 -5.61 -5.50 -2.34
N LEU A 246 -5.94 -4.57 -3.24
CA LEU A 246 -6.05 -3.15 -2.88
C LEU A 246 -7.35 -2.91 -2.12
N SER A 247 -7.29 -2.47 -0.86
CA SER A 247 -8.49 -2.12 -0.11
C SER A 247 -8.83 -0.63 -0.24
N LEU A 248 -10.03 -0.35 -0.73
CA LEU A 248 -10.58 0.98 -0.96
C LEU A 248 -11.52 1.35 0.18
N GLY A 249 -11.20 2.41 0.93
CA GLY A 249 -12.08 2.95 1.98
C GLY A 249 -11.48 2.94 3.38
N GLY A 250 -12.11 2.20 4.28
CA GLY A 250 -12.08 2.38 5.72
C GLY A 250 -12.96 3.55 6.19
N GLU A 251 -13.01 3.76 7.51
CA GLU A 251 -13.77 4.83 8.18
C GLU A 251 -13.37 6.26 7.76
N THR A 252 -12.28 6.42 7.00
CA THR A 252 -11.62 7.72 6.77
C THR A 252 -12.03 8.40 5.46
N TYR A 253 -12.43 7.63 4.43
CA TYR A 253 -12.58 8.17 3.07
C TYR A 253 -14.04 8.31 2.64
N MET A 254 -14.55 9.53 2.78
CA MET A 254 -15.93 9.91 2.43
C MET A 254 -16.08 10.21 0.94
N ILE A 255 -17.22 9.80 0.37
CA ILE A 255 -17.60 10.10 -1.01
C ILE A 255 -18.96 10.79 -1.01
N ASP A 256 -19.11 11.76 -1.91
CA ASP A 256 -20.40 12.31 -2.27
C ASP A 256 -21.08 11.39 -3.29
N ILE A 257 -22.07 10.61 -2.83
CA ILE A 257 -22.78 9.61 -3.65
C ILE A 257 -23.60 10.23 -4.78
N THR A 258 -23.84 11.54 -4.76
CA THR A 258 -24.57 12.26 -5.82
C THR A 258 -23.69 12.53 -7.04
N LYS A 259 -22.37 12.45 -6.89
CA LYS A 259 -21.41 12.68 -7.98
C LYS A 259 -21.23 11.45 -8.84
N HIS A 260 -20.83 11.69 -10.09
CA HIS A 260 -20.46 10.62 -11.00
C HIS A 260 -19.16 9.93 -10.53
N ILE A 261 -19.02 8.65 -10.86
CA ILE A 261 -17.81 7.88 -10.58
C ILE A 261 -16.87 8.06 -11.77
N ASP A 262 -15.87 8.92 -11.63
CA ASP A 262 -14.91 9.31 -12.68
C ASP A 262 -13.46 8.88 -12.38
N TYR A 263 -13.25 8.17 -11.27
CA TYR A 263 -11.94 7.76 -10.77
C TYR A 263 -11.59 6.29 -11.07
N MET A 264 -12.45 5.57 -11.80
CA MET A 264 -12.27 4.12 -12.03
C MET A 264 -10.98 3.81 -12.79
N ASP A 265 -10.61 4.63 -13.78
CA ASP A 265 -9.35 4.49 -14.52
C ASP A 265 -8.12 4.57 -13.61
N GLN A 266 -8.19 5.37 -12.54
CA GLN A 266 -7.10 5.52 -11.57
C GLN A 266 -6.91 4.24 -10.74
N ILE A 267 -8.03 3.63 -10.29
CA ILE A 267 -8.03 2.35 -9.58
C ILE A 267 -7.44 1.26 -10.49
N VAL A 268 -7.96 1.14 -11.71
CA VAL A 268 -7.52 0.14 -12.69
C VAL A 268 -6.04 0.30 -13.00
N LYS A 269 -5.59 1.54 -13.19
CA LYS A 269 -4.19 1.84 -13.48
C LYS A 269 -3.27 1.44 -12.32
N LEU A 270 -3.62 1.72 -11.06
CA LEU A 270 -2.84 1.30 -9.90
C LEU A 270 -2.80 -0.22 -9.77
N VAL A 271 -3.95 -0.89 -9.87
CA VAL A 271 -4.04 -2.36 -9.83
C VAL A 271 -3.15 -2.98 -10.91
N LYS A 272 -3.14 -2.41 -12.12
CA LYS A 272 -2.29 -2.87 -13.23
C LYS A 272 -0.80 -2.60 -12.99
N ASP A 273 -0.44 -1.36 -12.64
CA ASP A 273 0.96 -0.92 -12.54
C ASP A 273 1.72 -1.63 -11.40
N PHE A 274 1.02 -2.03 -10.34
CA PHE A 274 1.56 -2.84 -9.24
C PHE A 274 1.25 -4.33 -9.34
N ASP A 275 0.58 -4.75 -10.44
CA ASP A 275 0.11 -6.11 -10.68
C ASP A 275 -0.68 -6.70 -9.50
N LEU A 276 -1.54 -5.93 -8.84
CA LEU A 276 -2.36 -6.41 -7.72
C LEU A 276 -3.38 -7.47 -8.17
N ASP A 277 -3.78 -8.33 -7.24
CA ASP A 277 -4.64 -9.49 -7.52
C ASP A 277 -6.13 -9.17 -7.51
N GLY A 278 -6.50 -7.98 -7.05
CA GLY A 278 -7.89 -7.59 -6.93
C GLY A 278 -8.11 -6.27 -6.21
N VAL A 279 -9.39 -5.99 -5.99
CA VAL A 279 -9.89 -4.83 -5.26
C VAL A 279 -10.82 -5.29 -4.14
N ASP A 280 -10.63 -4.73 -2.97
CA ASP A 280 -11.53 -4.83 -1.82
C ASP A 280 -12.27 -3.50 -1.65
N ILE A 281 -13.59 -3.57 -1.49
CA ILE A 281 -14.41 -2.40 -1.18
C ILE A 281 -14.72 -2.45 0.31
N ASP A 282 -13.98 -1.69 1.11
CA ASP A 282 -14.19 -1.54 2.55
C ASP A 282 -14.73 -0.14 2.86
N TRP A 283 -15.70 0.32 2.07
CA TRP A 283 -16.21 1.67 2.19
C TRP A 283 -17.26 1.80 3.29
N GLU A 284 -16.97 2.66 4.26
CA GLU A 284 -17.87 3.03 5.35
C GLU A 284 -18.41 4.45 5.13
N PRO A 285 -19.62 4.61 4.56
CA PRO A 285 -20.18 5.94 4.33
C PRO A 285 -20.31 6.68 5.66
N HIS A 286 -19.88 7.94 5.70
CA HIS A 286 -19.85 8.77 6.92
C HIS A 286 -19.19 8.09 8.13
N GLY A 287 -18.22 7.20 7.90
CA GLY A 287 -17.46 6.50 8.94
C GLY A 287 -18.24 5.41 9.65
N SER A 288 -19.34 4.93 9.06
CA SER A 288 -20.11 3.83 9.63
C SER A 288 -20.87 3.04 8.57
N PHE A 289 -20.78 1.71 8.66
CA PHE A 289 -21.62 0.79 7.92
C PHE A 289 -23.13 0.99 8.14
N ASN A 290 -23.57 1.68 9.21
CA ASN A 290 -24.97 2.06 9.45
C ASN A 290 -25.62 2.74 8.24
N ASN A 291 -24.88 3.60 7.57
CA ASN A 291 -25.42 4.39 6.47
C ASN A 291 -25.70 3.55 5.23
N LEU A 292 -25.13 2.34 5.12
CA LEU A 292 -25.47 1.42 4.04
C LEU A 292 -26.87 0.82 4.19
N ASN A 293 -27.55 1.02 5.32
CA ASN A 293 -28.98 0.66 5.47
C ASN A 293 -29.91 1.63 4.74
N GLU A 294 -29.40 2.73 4.19
CA GLU A 294 -30.17 3.61 3.32
C GLU A 294 -30.04 3.16 1.86
N LEU A 295 -31.16 3.16 1.12
CA LEU A 295 -31.21 2.61 -0.23
C LEU A 295 -30.21 3.29 -1.17
N ASP A 296 -30.10 4.63 -1.14
CA ASP A 296 -29.20 5.40 -2.01
C ASP A 296 -27.72 5.01 -1.80
N PHE A 297 -27.30 4.81 -0.56
CA PHE A 297 -25.94 4.36 -0.23
C PHE A 297 -25.73 2.90 -0.65
N SER A 298 -26.72 2.03 -0.45
CA SER A 298 -26.68 0.63 -0.91
C SER A 298 -26.59 0.53 -2.44
N GLU A 299 -27.40 1.30 -3.17
CA GLU A 299 -27.38 1.37 -4.64
C GLU A 299 -26.06 1.93 -5.16
N TYR A 300 -25.50 2.95 -4.50
CA TYR A 300 -24.18 3.46 -4.83
C TYR A 300 -23.08 2.40 -4.62
N TYR A 301 -23.14 1.66 -3.52
CA TYR A 301 -22.20 0.55 -3.25
C TYR A 301 -22.29 -0.53 -4.34
N ILE A 302 -23.50 -0.93 -4.73
CA ILE A 302 -23.74 -1.89 -5.82
C ILE A 302 -23.22 -1.35 -7.16
N LYS A 303 -23.45 -0.07 -7.46
CA LYS A 303 -22.91 0.61 -8.63
C LYS A 303 -21.38 0.57 -8.65
N LEU A 304 -20.74 0.80 -7.51
CA LEU A 304 -19.29 0.71 -7.38
C LEU A 304 -18.79 -0.72 -7.65
N ILE A 305 -19.40 -1.76 -7.07
CA ILE A 305 -19.06 -3.17 -7.37
C ILE A 305 -19.16 -3.45 -8.87
N ASN A 306 -20.26 -3.02 -9.49
CA ASN A 306 -20.51 -3.24 -10.91
C ASN A 306 -19.43 -2.59 -11.79
N LEU A 307 -19.06 -1.35 -11.48
CA LEU A 307 -18.05 -0.61 -12.23
C LEU A 307 -16.64 -1.19 -12.01
N VAL A 308 -16.29 -1.59 -10.79
CA VAL A 308 -15.00 -2.25 -10.53
C VAL A 308 -14.93 -3.54 -11.37
N ARG A 309 -15.95 -4.39 -11.32
CA ARG A 309 -15.97 -5.65 -12.09
C ARG A 309 -15.89 -5.45 -13.60
N SER A 310 -16.54 -4.42 -14.14
CA SER A 310 -16.47 -4.16 -15.58
C SER A 310 -15.13 -3.57 -16.03
N SER A 311 -14.33 -3.05 -15.10
CA SER A 311 -13.12 -2.26 -15.43
C SER A 311 -11.82 -2.98 -15.13
N ILE A 312 -11.80 -3.93 -14.17
CA ILE A 312 -10.64 -4.79 -13.90
C ILE A 312 -10.69 -6.08 -14.74
N ALA A 313 -9.54 -6.71 -14.95
CA ALA A 313 -9.48 -7.96 -15.70
C ALA A 313 -10.27 -9.09 -15.00
N GLU A 314 -10.88 -9.99 -15.78
CA GLU A 314 -11.79 -11.02 -15.28
C GLU A 314 -11.12 -12.02 -14.34
N ASP A 315 -9.81 -12.21 -14.47
CA ASP A 315 -9.02 -13.10 -13.64
C ASP A 315 -8.72 -12.52 -12.24
N LYS A 316 -8.96 -11.21 -12.03
CA LYS A 316 -8.77 -10.51 -10.75
C LYS A 316 -9.97 -10.70 -9.81
N ILE A 317 -9.67 -10.62 -8.51
CA ILE A 317 -10.62 -10.84 -7.42
C ILE A 317 -11.34 -9.55 -7.02
N ILE A 318 -12.63 -9.66 -6.69
CA ILE A 318 -13.34 -8.63 -5.93
C ILE A 318 -13.69 -9.16 -4.56
N SER A 319 -13.23 -8.44 -3.54
CA SER A 319 -13.65 -8.57 -2.16
C SER A 319 -14.58 -7.41 -1.79
N ILE A 320 -15.51 -7.68 -0.89
CA ILE A 320 -16.27 -6.64 -0.21
C ILE A 320 -16.15 -6.86 1.30
N SER A 321 -16.16 -5.76 2.05
CA SER A 321 -15.96 -5.78 3.48
C SER A 321 -17.08 -5.04 4.19
N GLY A 322 -17.52 -5.57 5.34
CA GLY A 322 -18.55 -4.90 6.12
C GLY A 322 -18.96 -5.59 7.41
N SER A 323 -19.61 -4.82 8.27
CA SER A 323 -20.19 -5.29 9.53
C SER A 323 -21.68 -5.56 9.34
N SER A 324 -22.01 -6.82 9.02
CA SER A 324 -23.38 -7.29 8.82
C SER A 324 -23.51 -8.70 9.40
N ASN A 325 -24.73 -9.12 9.66
CA ASN A 325 -25.07 -10.51 9.99
C ASN A 325 -25.84 -11.19 8.85
N ALA A 326 -25.74 -10.66 7.63
CA ALA A 326 -26.36 -11.17 6.40
C ALA A 326 -27.87 -11.38 6.52
N ALA A 327 -28.38 -12.60 6.40
CA ALA A 327 -29.82 -12.84 6.45
C ALA A 327 -30.43 -12.59 7.84
N LEU A 328 -29.61 -12.65 8.91
CA LEU A 328 -30.03 -12.34 10.27
C LEU A 328 -30.35 -10.85 10.46
N SER A 329 -30.17 -10.03 9.43
CA SER A 329 -30.29 -8.59 9.54
C SER A 329 -31.71 -8.05 9.35
N CYS A 330 -32.56 -8.81 8.67
CA CYS A 330 -33.78 -8.28 8.06
C CYS A 330 -34.99 -8.19 9.01
N VAL A 331 -34.73 -7.96 10.29
CA VAL A 331 -35.75 -7.81 11.36
C VAL A 331 -35.72 -6.42 11.99
N SER A 332 -34.55 -5.78 12.01
CA SER A 332 -34.33 -4.51 12.71
C SER A 332 -34.60 -3.29 11.85
N VAL A 333 -34.36 -3.39 10.55
CA VAL A 333 -34.68 -2.37 9.55
C VAL A 333 -36.04 -2.71 8.94
N ASN A 334 -37.05 -1.87 9.15
CA ASN A 334 -38.39 -2.02 8.56
C ASN A 334 -38.39 -1.71 7.04
N GLU A 335 -37.34 -2.14 6.36
CA GLU A 335 -37.04 -1.85 4.96
C GLU A 335 -37.33 -3.09 4.10
N THR A 336 -37.98 -2.88 2.97
CA THR A 336 -38.46 -3.99 2.12
C THR A 336 -37.35 -4.66 1.30
N PHE A 337 -36.22 -3.99 1.08
CA PHE A 337 -35.13 -4.48 0.24
C PHE A 337 -34.12 -5.39 0.96
N CYS A 338 -34.14 -5.43 2.31
CA CYS A 338 -33.47 -6.46 3.09
C CYS A 338 -34.45 -7.61 3.31
N LYS A 339 -34.65 -8.49 2.33
CA LYS A 339 -35.38 -9.75 2.54
C LYS A 339 -34.82 -10.85 1.66
N ASP A 340 -34.60 -12.02 2.25
CA ASP A 340 -34.43 -13.29 1.54
C ASP A 340 -35.27 -14.33 2.30
N ASP A 341 -36.53 -14.51 1.88
CA ASP A 341 -37.49 -15.41 2.53
C ASP A 341 -37.02 -16.87 2.49
N ASP A 342 -36.18 -17.23 1.52
CA ASP A 342 -35.61 -18.57 1.36
C ASP A 342 -34.42 -18.83 2.31
N SER A 343 -33.91 -17.80 2.98
CA SER A 343 -32.83 -17.99 3.95
C SER A 343 -33.33 -18.70 5.21
N PRO A 344 -32.60 -19.72 5.72
CA PRO A 344 -32.94 -20.34 7.01
C PRO A 344 -32.77 -19.40 8.20
N TYR A 345 -32.10 -18.25 7.99
CA TYR A 345 -31.86 -17.20 8.98
C TYR A 345 -32.74 -15.96 8.76
N ASN A 346 -33.88 -16.11 8.08
CA ASN A 346 -34.81 -15.02 7.75
C ASN A 346 -35.55 -14.43 8.98
N THR A 347 -36.43 -13.45 8.70
CA THR A 347 -37.26 -12.75 9.69
C THR A 347 -38.08 -13.69 10.58
N ASN A 348 -38.59 -14.81 10.04
CA ASN A 348 -39.36 -15.78 10.80
C ASN A 348 -38.48 -16.52 11.84
N TYR A 349 -37.28 -16.95 11.44
CA TYR A 349 -36.32 -17.58 12.35
C TYR A 349 -36.03 -16.66 13.55
N LEU A 350 -35.68 -15.41 13.28
CA LEU A 350 -35.37 -14.43 14.32
C LEU A 350 -36.56 -14.10 15.20
N SER A 351 -37.77 -13.96 14.64
CA SER A 351 -38.99 -13.75 15.42
C SER A 351 -39.22 -14.86 16.45
N GLN A 352 -38.86 -16.11 16.12
CA GLN A 352 -38.92 -17.23 17.07
C GLN A 352 -37.84 -17.18 18.16
N GLN A 353 -36.73 -16.47 17.90
CA GLN A 353 -35.63 -16.27 18.86
C GLN A 353 -35.81 -15.04 19.75
N MET A 354 -36.65 -14.07 19.37
CA MET A 354 -36.87 -12.80 20.10
C MET A 354 -37.33 -12.96 21.57
N GLY A 355 -37.76 -14.16 22.00
CA GLY A 355 -38.06 -14.48 23.40
C GLY A 355 -37.16 -15.56 24.03
N LYS A 356 -36.15 -16.04 23.31
CA LYS A 356 -35.26 -17.14 23.73
C LYS A 356 -33.78 -16.73 23.77
N ASN A 357 -33.39 -15.79 22.91
CA ASN A 357 -32.01 -15.33 22.78
C ASN A 357 -32.00 -13.81 22.51
N GLU A 358 -32.08 -13.01 23.58
CA GLU A 358 -32.08 -11.54 23.49
C GLU A 358 -30.78 -10.99 22.89
N GLU A 359 -29.66 -11.68 23.07
CA GLU A 359 -28.38 -11.25 22.51
C GLU A 359 -28.33 -11.44 20.98
N LEU A 360 -28.92 -12.52 20.45
CA LEU A 360 -29.05 -12.71 19.01
C LEU A 360 -29.90 -11.60 18.38
N TYR A 361 -30.94 -11.13 19.08
CA TYR A 361 -31.72 -9.98 18.63
C TYR A 361 -30.89 -8.69 18.60
N LYS A 362 -30.06 -8.42 19.62
CA LYS A 362 -29.11 -7.27 19.58
C LYS A 362 -28.10 -7.39 18.45
N ALA A 363 -27.60 -8.59 18.18
CA ALA A 363 -26.76 -8.84 17.01
C ALA A 363 -27.52 -8.68 15.68
N SER A 364 -28.85 -8.84 15.67
CA SER A 364 -29.71 -8.58 14.51
C SER A 364 -29.95 -7.13 14.17
N THR A 365 -29.47 -6.19 14.99
CA THR A 365 -29.52 -4.75 14.75
C THR A 365 -28.15 -4.17 14.34
N MET A 366 -27.27 -5.00 13.78
CA MET A 366 -25.90 -4.66 13.36
C MET A 366 -25.81 -3.57 12.28
N LEU A 367 -24.62 -2.97 12.15
CA LEU A 367 -24.40 -1.72 11.43
C LEU A 367 -24.91 -1.75 9.98
N SER A 368 -24.46 -2.66 9.12
CA SER A 368 -24.99 -2.78 7.72
C SER A 368 -25.94 -3.96 7.57
N THR A 369 -26.99 -3.98 8.39
CA THR A 369 -27.98 -5.05 8.39
C THR A 369 -28.63 -5.22 6.99
N GLY A 370 -29.13 -4.15 6.38
CA GLY A 370 -29.89 -4.22 5.12
C GLY A 370 -29.09 -4.60 3.88
N THR A 371 -27.83 -4.17 3.86
CA THR A 371 -27.08 -3.96 2.63
C THR A 371 -26.54 -5.24 2.04
N PHE A 372 -26.03 -6.16 2.85
CA PHE A 372 -25.38 -7.37 2.34
C PHE A 372 -26.38 -8.29 1.64
N VAL A 373 -27.62 -8.38 2.13
CA VAL A 373 -28.68 -9.13 1.43
C VAL A 373 -28.99 -8.48 0.08
N ASN A 374 -29.11 -7.16 0.02
CA ASN A 374 -29.35 -6.45 -1.24
C ASN A 374 -28.17 -6.61 -2.22
N ILE A 375 -26.94 -6.47 -1.74
CA ILE A 375 -25.71 -6.68 -2.51
C ILE A 375 -25.64 -8.13 -3.01
N PHE A 376 -25.87 -9.12 -2.16
CA PHE A 376 -25.88 -10.52 -2.57
C PHE A 376 -27.02 -10.82 -3.55
N ASN A 377 -28.19 -10.20 -3.41
CA ASN A 377 -29.28 -10.43 -4.37
C ASN A 377 -28.97 -9.83 -5.75
N THR A 378 -28.29 -8.68 -5.78
CA THR A 378 -28.11 -7.86 -7.00
C THR A 378 -26.76 -8.04 -7.69
N ALA A 379 -25.68 -8.28 -6.93
CA ALA A 379 -24.30 -8.27 -7.42
C ALA A 379 -23.50 -9.56 -7.15
N LYS A 380 -24.14 -10.65 -6.68
CA LYS A 380 -23.44 -11.90 -6.27
C LYS A 380 -22.39 -12.44 -7.24
N GLU A 381 -22.70 -12.47 -8.53
CA GLU A 381 -21.85 -13.06 -9.57
C GLU A 381 -20.55 -12.27 -9.79
N LYS A 382 -20.45 -11.07 -9.20
CA LYS A 382 -19.31 -10.18 -9.33
C LYS A 382 -18.39 -10.23 -8.11
N ILE A 383 -18.77 -10.91 -7.03
CA ILE A 383 -18.05 -10.93 -5.76
C ILE A 383 -17.41 -12.29 -5.59
N ASP A 384 -16.12 -12.34 -5.25
CA ASP A 384 -15.38 -13.58 -5.02
C ASP A 384 -15.19 -13.85 -3.52
N LEU A 385 -14.95 -12.79 -2.74
CA LEU A 385 -14.67 -12.85 -1.31
C LEU A 385 -15.59 -11.89 -0.54
N VAL A 386 -15.91 -12.25 0.69
CA VAL A 386 -16.52 -11.34 1.65
C VAL A 386 -15.76 -11.38 2.97
N PHE A 387 -15.34 -10.21 3.47
CA PHE A 387 -14.74 -10.05 4.79
C PHE A 387 -15.75 -9.47 5.77
N ILE A 388 -16.10 -10.24 6.79
CA ILE A 388 -17.12 -9.88 7.77
C ILE A 388 -16.45 -9.33 9.01
N GLN A 389 -16.66 -8.05 9.27
CA GLN A 389 -16.13 -7.39 10.46
C GLN A 389 -16.98 -7.78 11.68
N THR A 390 -16.46 -8.65 12.55
CA THR A 390 -17.17 -9.10 13.77
C THR A 390 -16.78 -8.30 15.01
N TYR A 391 -16.33 -7.07 14.80
CA TYR A 391 -16.00 -6.07 15.80
C TYR A 391 -16.86 -4.83 15.55
N ASN A 392 -16.80 -3.82 16.44
CA ASN A 392 -17.80 -2.74 16.49
C ASN A 392 -19.19 -3.25 16.94
N LEU A 393 -19.20 -4.23 17.86
CA LEU A 393 -20.40 -4.93 18.33
C LEU A 393 -20.53 -4.94 19.87
N GLU A 394 -21.76 -4.86 20.37
CA GLU A 394 -22.08 -4.95 21.80
C GLU A 394 -22.40 -6.38 22.24
N THR A 395 -21.61 -7.36 21.79
CA THR A 395 -21.71 -8.76 22.25
C THR A 395 -20.38 -9.49 22.17
N THR A 396 -20.17 -10.42 23.09
CA THR A 396 -19.02 -11.33 23.11
C THR A 396 -19.45 -12.80 23.09
N ASN A 397 -20.75 -13.09 22.93
CA ASN A 397 -21.28 -14.44 23.00
C ASN A 397 -20.84 -15.29 21.80
N PRO A 398 -20.04 -16.36 22.01
CA PRO A 398 -19.51 -17.18 20.92
C PRO A 398 -20.58 -17.77 19.98
N SER A 399 -21.77 -18.07 20.50
CA SER A 399 -22.87 -18.61 19.68
C SER A 399 -23.32 -17.64 18.59
N ILE A 400 -23.28 -16.33 18.87
CA ILE A 400 -23.66 -15.30 17.90
C ILE A 400 -22.63 -15.21 16.78
N MET A 401 -21.33 -15.31 17.09
CA MET A 401 -20.29 -15.31 16.06
C MET A 401 -20.46 -16.51 15.10
N LEU A 402 -20.88 -17.66 15.62
CA LEU A 402 -21.20 -18.82 14.80
C LEU A 402 -22.46 -18.59 13.94
N ASP A 403 -23.53 -18.03 14.51
CA ASP A 403 -24.74 -17.71 13.75
C ASP A 403 -24.44 -16.70 12.62
N MET A 404 -23.59 -15.70 12.88
CA MET A 404 -23.10 -14.76 11.87
C MET A 404 -22.37 -15.48 10.73
N TYR A 405 -21.45 -16.40 11.06
CA TYR A 405 -20.75 -17.19 10.05
C TYR A 405 -21.73 -18.04 9.22
N LEU A 406 -22.64 -18.77 9.88
CA LEU A 406 -23.58 -19.65 9.19
C LEU A 406 -24.58 -18.88 8.30
N SER A 407 -24.96 -17.68 8.71
CA SER A 407 -25.78 -16.77 7.90
C SER A 407 -25.06 -16.33 6.62
N HIS A 408 -23.76 -16.03 6.68
CA HIS A 408 -22.96 -15.72 5.49
C HIS A 408 -22.65 -16.97 4.66
N LEU A 409 -22.43 -18.12 5.31
CA LEU A 409 -22.22 -19.39 4.63
C LEU A 409 -23.40 -19.74 3.71
N TYR A 410 -24.64 -19.42 4.11
CA TYR A 410 -25.81 -19.58 3.22
C TYR A 410 -25.60 -18.90 1.87
N PHE A 411 -25.20 -17.62 1.86
CA PHE A 411 -24.92 -16.87 0.63
C PHE A 411 -23.65 -17.37 -0.06
N GLY A 412 -22.62 -17.72 0.72
CA GLY A 412 -21.39 -18.30 0.20
C GLY A 412 -21.63 -19.60 -0.57
N LEU A 413 -22.56 -20.45 -0.10
CA LEU A 413 -22.99 -21.66 -0.78
C LEU A 413 -23.85 -21.35 -2.01
N LYS A 414 -24.82 -20.44 -1.88
CA LYS A 414 -25.75 -20.05 -2.95
C LYS A 414 -25.02 -19.44 -4.15
N TYR A 415 -23.93 -18.71 -3.90
CA TYR A 415 -23.27 -17.88 -4.90
C TYR A 415 -21.77 -18.14 -5.09
N ASN A 416 -21.22 -19.17 -4.44
CA ASN A 416 -19.79 -19.52 -4.49
C ASN A 416 -18.82 -18.40 -4.00
N ILE A 417 -19.29 -17.54 -3.10
CA ILE A 417 -18.50 -16.47 -2.47
C ILE A 417 -17.75 -17.04 -1.27
N THR A 418 -16.44 -16.85 -1.16
CA THR A 418 -15.66 -17.28 0.02
C THR A 418 -15.88 -16.32 1.19
N VAL A 419 -16.16 -16.85 2.38
CA VAL A 419 -16.47 -16.06 3.59
C VAL A 419 -15.25 -16.02 4.50
N LEU A 420 -14.84 -14.80 4.90
CA LEU A 420 -13.76 -14.55 5.85
C LEU A 420 -14.34 -13.87 7.10
N LEU A 421 -14.21 -14.50 8.26
CA LEU A 421 -14.71 -13.95 9.52
C LEU A 421 -13.60 -13.15 10.23
N GLY A 422 -13.76 -11.84 10.32
CA GLY A 422 -12.71 -10.90 10.74
C GLY A 422 -12.71 -10.58 12.22
N PHE A 423 -11.57 -10.81 12.89
CA PHE A 423 -11.28 -10.33 14.24
C PHE A 423 -10.61 -8.95 14.20
N SER A 424 -10.62 -8.23 15.32
CA SER A 424 -9.88 -6.98 15.48
C SER A 424 -8.91 -7.02 16.66
N LEU A 425 -7.67 -6.55 16.45
CA LEU A 425 -6.68 -6.32 17.50
C LEU A 425 -6.95 -5.03 18.29
N GLU A 426 -7.80 -4.14 17.79
CA GLU A 426 -8.21 -2.91 18.46
C GLU A 426 -9.09 -3.21 19.67
N HIS A 427 -8.52 -3.02 20.87
CA HIS A 427 -9.18 -3.33 22.14
C HIS A 427 -10.44 -2.49 22.42
N ASN A 428 -10.61 -1.36 21.72
CA ASN A 428 -11.67 -0.40 21.99
C ASN A 428 -12.88 -0.56 21.06
N ARG A 429 -12.87 -1.52 20.13
CA ARG A 429 -13.95 -1.70 19.15
C ARG A 429 -15.11 -2.57 19.67
N GLY A 430 -14.98 -3.20 20.83
CA GLY A 430 -15.99 -4.18 21.29
C GLY A 430 -16.12 -5.38 20.33
N GLY A 431 -16.98 -6.33 20.66
CA GLY A 431 -17.18 -7.54 19.87
C GLY A 431 -16.28 -8.70 20.28
N PHE A 432 -15.92 -9.54 19.32
CA PHE A 432 -15.21 -10.79 19.55
C PHE A 432 -13.69 -10.60 19.63
N SER A 433 -13.12 -10.92 20.79
CA SER A 433 -11.69 -10.73 21.03
C SER A 433 -10.84 -11.85 20.40
N PRO A 434 -9.77 -11.52 19.67
CA PRO A 434 -8.81 -12.51 19.18
C PRO A 434 -7.92 -13.08 20.31
N ASP A 435 -7.94 -12.50 21.51
CA ASP A 435 -7.29 -13.06 22.70
C ASP A 435 -8.05 -14.26 23.29
N ASP A 436 -9.34 -14.42 22.98
CA ASP A 436 -10.13 -15.56 23.42
C ASP A 436 -9.79 -16.80 22.58
N ARG A 437 -8.80 -17.57 23.05
CA ARG A 437 -8.34 -18.79 22.38
C ARG A 437 -9.45 -19.83 22.19
N ALA A 438 -10.40 -19.92 23.12
CA ALA A 438 -11.49 -20.89 23.05
C ALA A 438 -12.51 -20.50 21.98
N LEU A 439 -12.82 -19.20 21.88
CA LEU A 439 -13.62 -18.67 20.78
C LEU A 439 -12.95 -18.88 19.42
N VAL A 440 -11.66 -18.55 19.31
CA VAL A 440 -10.89 -18.72 18.06
C VAL A 440 -10.84 -20.19 17.63
N GLU A 441 -10.64 -21.11 18.59
CA GLU A 441 -10.71 -22.55 18.34
C GLU A 441 -12.10 -22.97 17.84
N LEU A 442 -13.16 -22.55 18.55
CA LEU A 442 -14.55 -22.88 18.23
C LEU A 442 -14.91 -22.47 16.81
N VAL A 443 -14.62 -21.21 16.45
CA VAL A 443 -14.90 -20.63 15.14
C VAL A 443 -14.07 -21.33 14.06
N SER A 444 -12.76 -21.46 14.26
CA SER A 444 -11.86 -22.06 13.27
C SER A 444 -12.22 -23.50 12.96
N LYS A 445 -12.58 -24.28 14.00
CA LYS A 445 -13.06 -25.66 13.85
C LYS A 445 -14.39 -25.70 13.11
N ARG A 446 -15.32 -24.79 13.41
CA ARG A 446 -16.61 -24.75 12.71
C ARG A 446 -16.44 -24.47 11.22
N ILE A 447 -15.57 -23.51 10.87
CA ILE A 447 -15.25 -23.18 9.47
C ILE A 447 -14.58 -24.38 8.79
N HIS A 448 -13.64 -25.05 9.46
CA HIS A 448 -13.02 -26.27 8.95
C HIS A 448 -14.05 -27.35 8.59
N ASP A 449 -14.98 -27.64 9.51
CA ASP A 449 -16.01 -28.67 9.32
C ASP A 449 -16.92 -28.34 8.13
N GLU A 450 -17.36 -27.08 7.98
CA GLU A 450 -18.19 -26.65 6.86
C GLU A 450 -17.42 -26.62 5.53
N ASN A 451 -16.13 -26.25 5.53
CA ASN A 451 -15.26 -26.34 4.36
C ASN A 451 -15.18 -27.79 3.85
N HIS A 452 -15.03 -28.75 4.75
CA HIS A 452 -14.92 -30.16 4.39
C HIS A 452 -16.22 -30.75 3.87
N LYS A 453 -17.34 -30.33 4.49
CA LYS A 453 -18.69 -30.73 4.13
C LYS A 453 -19.14 -30.16 2.78
N HIS A 454 -18.69 -28.95 2.43
CA HIS A 454 -19.18 -28.23 1.26
C HIS A 454 -18.14 -27.99 0.16
N ASN A 455 -16.92 -28.52 0.28
CA ASN A 455 -15.80 -28.30 -0.64
C ASN A 455 -15.45 -26.80 -0.80
N ARG A 456 -15.19 -26.13 0.33
CA ARG A 456 -14.96 -24.68 0.39
C ARG A 456 -13.60 -24.32 1.01
N ALA A 457 -13.29 -23.03 1.00
CA ALA A 457 -12.08 -22.43 1.57
C ALA A 457 -12.38 -21.18 2.40
N ASP A 458 -13.50 -21.19 3.12
CA ASP A 458 -13.83 -20.12 4.06
C ASP A 458 -12.77 -20.02 5.15
N GLY A 459 -12.70 -18.87 5.81
CA GLY A 459 -11.52 -18.50 6.57
C GLY A 459 -11.72 -17.48 7.67
N VAL A 460 -10.60 -17.07 8.25
CA VAL A 460 -10.52 -16.08 9.31
C VAL A 460 -9.70 -14.88 8.84
N GLY A 461 -10.13 -13.69 9.26
CA GLY A 461 -9.49 -12.42 8.96
C GLY A 461 -8.97 -11.71 10.21
N ILE A 462 -8.03 -10.78 10.05
CA ILE A 462 -7.57 -9.90 11.14
C ILE A 462 -7.42 -8.43 10.71
N TRP A 463 -8.05 -7.54 11.47
CA TRP A 463 -7.89 -6.08 11.42
C TRP A 463 -7.08 -5.58 12.64
N HIS A 464 -5.90 -5.03 12.49
CA HIS A 464 -5.02 -5.16 11.34
C HIS A 464 -3.69 -5.74 11.80
N LEU A 465 -2.92 -6.29 10.87
CA LEU A 465 -1.59 -6.84 11.14
C LEU A 465 -0.68 -5.74 11.72
N PHE A 466 0.13 -6.14 12.70
CA PHE A 466 1.20 -5.35 13.33
C PHE A 466 0.79 -4.18 14.25
N MET A 467 -0.50 -3.95 14.46
CA MET A 467 -0.96 -2.77 15.19
C MET A 467 -0.28 -2.61 16.56
N LYS A 468 -0.23 -3.66 17.38
CA LYS A 468 0.34 -3.56 18.73
C LYS A 468 1.85 -3.60 18.71
N GLU A 469 2.48 -4.33 17.80
CA GLU A 469 3.94 -4.37 17.68
C GLU A 469 4.54 -2.99 17.34
N GLN A 470 3.75 -2.13 16.68
CA GLN A 470 4.15 -0.76 16.40
C GLN A 470 3.93 0.21 17.58
N LEU A 471 3.10 -0.14 18.58
CA LEU A 471 2.87 0.70 19.76
C LEU A 471 4.02 0.59 20.77
N PRO A 472 4.52 1.69 21.35
CA PRO A 472 5.64 1.71 22.29
C PRO A 472 5.55 0.69 23.44
N THR A 473 4.34 0.41 23.91
CA THR A 473 4.03 -0.43 25.07
C THR A 473 3.23 -1.70 24.71
N GLY A 474 2.91 -1.91 23.44
CA GLY A 474 2.08 -3.03 22.99
C GLY A 474 2.92 -4.24 22.62
N SER A 475 2.56 -5.41 23.16
CA SER A 475 2.94 -6.70 22.58
C SER A 475 1.69 -7.55 22.47
N TYR A 476 1.10 -7.60 21.28
CA TYR A 476 0.16 -8.67 20.96
C TYR A 476 0.94 -9.81 20.33
N ASP A 477 0.64 -11.04 20.72
CA ASP A 477 1.23 -12.21 20.13
C ASP A 477 0.39 -12.66 18.93
N ILE A 478 0.60 -11.98 17.80
CA ILE A 478 -0.11 -12.30 16.55
C ILE A 478 0.18 -13.72 16.09
N ASP A 479 1.39 -14.22 16.34
CA ASP A 479 1.80 -15.58 15.98
C ASP A 479 1.03 -16.62 16.78
N ALA A 480 0.75 -16.39 18.07
CA ALA A 480 -0.11 -17.28 18.85
C ALA A 480 -1.54 -17.32 18.33
N PHE A 481 -2.12 -16.17 17.93
CA PHE A 481 -3.43 -16.13 17.30
C PHE A 481 -3.44 -16.92 15.98
N LEU A 482 -2.50 -16.61 15.08
CA LEU A 482 -2.41 -17.26 13.77
C LEU A 482 -2.13 -18.76 13.88
N THR A 483 -1.29 -19.17 14.83
CA THR A 483 -1.03 -20.60 15.12
C THR A 483 -2.28 -21.29 15.63
N ASN A 484 -3.06 -20.63 16.50
CA ASN A 484 -4.32 -21.18 16.99
C ASN A 484 -5.34 -21.34 15.86
N VAL A 485 -5.52 -20.31 15.02
CA VAL A 485 -6.35 -20.38 13.82
C VAL A 485 -5.88 -21.52 12.92
N TRP A 486 -4.60 -21.56 12.54
CA TRP A 486 -4.07 -22.57 11.62
C TRP A 486 -4.27 -23.99 12.12
N LYS A 487 -3.97 -24.25 13.39
CA LYS A 487 -4.11 -25.57 14.01
C LYS A 487 -5.55 -26.10 13.92
N HIS A 488 -6.55 -25.23 14.03
CA HIS A 488 -7.96 -25.64 14.09
C HIS A 488 -8.69 -25.49 12.74
N LEU A 489 -8.26 -24.55 11.90
CA LEU A 489 -8.78 -24.34 10.55
C LEU A 489 -8.18 -25.34 9.54
N ASN A 490 -6.88 -25.63 9.68
CA ASN A 490 -6.08 -26.44 8.77
C ASN A 490 -5.29 -27.57 9.50
N PRO A 491 -5.92 -28.40 10.35
CA PRO A 491 -5.24 -29.37 11.22
C PRO A 491 -4.37 -30.41 10.51
N GLN A 492 -4.63 -30.67 9.22
CA GLN A 492 -3.92 -31.67 8.42
C GLN A 492 -2.89 -31.06 7.46
N VAL A 493 -2.72 -29.73 7.48
CA VAL A 493 -1.82 -29.01 6.59
C VAL A 493 -0.64 -28.51 7.41
N GLU A 494 0.58 -28.88 7.01
CA GLU A 494 1.78 -28.30 7.62
C GLU A 494 1.76 -26.78 7.44
N ALA A 495 2.12 -26.04 8.50
CA ALA A 495 2.22 -24.59 8.40
C ALA A 495 3.22 -24.20 7.29
N PRO A 496 2.83 -23.29 6.38
CA PRO A 496 3.70 -22.85 5.29
C PRO A 496 4.95 -22.17 5.83
N LYS A 497 5.98 -22.15 4.98
CA LYS A 497 7.25 -21.47 5.25
C LYS A 497 7.60 -20.63 4.05
N ASP A 498 8.21 -19.48 4.30
CA ASP A 498 8.69 -18.62 3.23
C ASP A 498 9.79 -19.30 2.44
N VAL A 499 9.79 -19.05 1.13
CA VAL A 499 10.93 -19.39 0.28
C VAL A 499 12.10 -18.49 0.68
N VAL A 500 13.06 -19.06 1.39
CA VAL A 500 14.26 -18.34 1.81
C VAL A 500 15.15 -18.14 0.59
N THR A 501 15.26 -16.90 0.13
CA THR A 501 16.26 -16.51 -0.87
C THR A 501 17.44 -15.86 -0.16
N THR A 502 18.58 -16.54 -0.09
CA THR A 502 19.81 -15.93 0.44
C THR A 502 20.42 -15.05 -0.65
N GLN A 503 20.55 -13.76 -0.38
CA GLN A 503 21.28 -12.85 -1.26
C GLN A 503 22.75 -13.28 -1.32
N ASN A 504 23.18 -13.71 -2.50
CA ASN A 504 24.56 -14.03 -2.81
C ASN A 504 25.10 -12.97 -3.78
N PRO A 505 26.05 -12.11 -3.35
CA PRO A 505 26.63 -11.07 -4.19
C PRO A 505 27.31 -11.58 -5.47
N ASP A 506 27.58 -12.89 -5.57
CA ASP A 506 28.12 -13.53 -6.76
C ASP A 506 27.04 -14.15 -7.67
N ASP A 507 25.77 -14.20 -7.23
CA ASP A 507 24.65 -14.75 -7.99
C ASP A 507 23.63 -13.65 -8.35
N CYS A 508 23.61 -13.31 -9.64
CA CYS A 508 22.75 -12.31 -10.24
C CYS A 508 21.26 -12.63 -10.27
N ASN A 509 20.86 -13.84 -9.86
CA ASN A 509 19.46 -14.21 -9.70
C ASN A 509 19.00 -14.11 -8.25
N SER A 510 19.94 -14.06 -7.31
CA SER A 510 19.64 -14.01 -5.88
C SER A 510 19.37 -12.58 -5.37
N ILE A 511 19.96 -11.57 -6.03
CA ILE A 511 19.87 -10.15 -5.63
C ILE A 511 18.63 -9.49 -6.23
N ASP A 512 17.91 -8.72 -5.39
CA ASP A 512 16.69 -8.02 -5.80
C ASP A 512 17.01 -6.84 -6.73
N GLU A 513 16.12 -6.58 -7.70
CA GLU A 513 16.27 -5.42 -8.59
C GLU A 513 16.09 -4.09 -7.84
N TYR A 514 16.94 -3.12 -8.15
CA TYR A 514 16.76 -1.76 -7.69
C TYR A 514 15.50 -1.16 -8.32
N VAL A 515 14.64 -0.60 -7.47
CA VAL A 515 13.42 0.10 -7.86
C VAL A 515 13.63 1.58 -7.60
N SER A 516 13.40 2.42 -8.62
CA SER A 516 13.48 3.87 -8.47
C SER A 516 12.51 4.36 -7.40
N GLY A 517 12.94 5.33 -6.59
CA GLY A 517 12.18 5.82 -5.44
C GLY A 517 12.33 4.96 -4.18
N LEU A 518 13.07 3.85 -4.22
CA LEU A 518 13.33 3.07 -3.01
C LEU A 518 14.19 3.85 -2.02
N VAL A 519 13.68 4.01 -0.79
CA VAL A 519 14.43 4.60 0.31
C VAL A 519 15.29 3.51 0.95
N VAL A 520 16.57 3.48 0.59
CA VAL A 520 17.54 2.65 1.30
C VAL A 520 17.89 3.37 2.60
N SER A 521 17.90 2.66 3.73
CA SER A 521 18.13 3.25 5.06
C SER A 521 19.53 3.01 5.63
N LYS A 522 20.32 2.14 4.99
CA LYS A 522 21.66 1.76 5.43
C LYS A 522 22.61 1.52 4.25
N SER A 523 23.90 1.76 4.47
CA SER A 523 24.94 1.33 3.54
C SER A 523 25.17 -0.19 3.63
N GLY A 524 25.79 -0.75 2.59
CA GLY A 524 26.17 -2.15 2.49
C GLY A 524 25.09 -3.08 1.94
N VAL A 525 24.00 -2.54 1.39
CA VAL A 525 22.89 -3.32 0.82
C VAL A 525 23.15 -3.57 -0.66
N TYR A 526 22.88 -4.80 -1.11
CA TYR A 526 23.06 -5.20 -2.50
C TYR A 526 21.77 -5.04 -3.29
N TYR A 527 21.87 -4.48 -4.50
CA TYR A 527 20.78 -4.40 -5.46
C TYR A 527 21.29 -4.71 -6.87
N LYS A 528 20.45 -5.34 -7.67
CA LYS A 528 20.69 -5.57 -9.09
C LYS A 528 20.12 -4.39 -9.88
N HIS A 529 20.91 -3.73 -10.69
CA HIS A 529 20.46 -2.62 -11.52
C HIS A 529 21.22 -2.59 -12.84
N ASN A 530 20.49 -2.45 -13.96
CA ASN A 530 21.02 -2.45 -15.33
C ASN A 530 22.06 -3.56 -15.59
N GLY A 531 21.70 -4.80 -15.23
CA GLY A 531 22.54 -5.95 -15.50
C GLY A 531 23.83 -6.00 -14.66
N ALA A 532 23.88 -5.35 -13.50
CA ALA A 532 24.98 -5.46 -12.54
C ALA A 532 24.48 -5.47 -11.08
N ILE A 533 25.25 -6.08 -10.18
CA ILE A 533 25.07 -6.02 -8.74
C ILE A 533 25.87 -4.84 -8.21
N TRP A 534 25.18 -4.02 -7.43
CA TRP A 534 25.70 -2.82 -6.78
C TRP A 534 25.55 -2.95 -5.28
N LYS A 535 26.46 -2.34 -4.53
CA LYS A 535 26.41 -2.25 -3.08
C LYS A 535 26.35 -0.79 -2.65
N THR A 536 25.40 -0.42 -1.79
CA THR A 536 25.32 0.96 -1.29
C THR A 536 26.54 1.30 -0.43
N ARG A 537 27.19 2.44 -0.67
CA ARG A 537 28.39 2.89 0.05
C ARG A 537 28.06 3.99 1.07
N SER A 538 27.53 5.12 0.62
CA SER A 538 27.27 6.30 1.46
C SER A 538 26.05 7.08 0.96
N TYR A 539 25.36 7.78 1.86
CA TYR A 539 24.23 8.66 1.49
C TYR A 539 24.77 10.02 1.06
N SER A 540 24.61 10.39 -0.21
CA SER A 540 25.03 11.66 -0.78
C SER A 540 23.92 12.71 -0.68
N THR A 541 24.21 13.81 0.03
CA THR A 541 23.30 14.96 0.17
C THR A 541 23.43 15.98 -0.98
N ARG A 542 24.29 15.73 -1.98
CA ARG A 542 24.69 16.71 -3.01
C ARG A 542 24.28 16.38 -4.44
N ALA A 543 23.71 15.21 -4.71
CA ALA A 543 23.22 14.85 -6.05
C ALA A 543 21.75 15.30 -6.25
N PRO A 544 21.40 15.96 -7.37
CA PRO A 544 19.99 16.19 -7.73
C PRO A 544 19.33 14.86 -8.13
N GLY A 545 18.07 14.67 -7.75
CA GLY A 545 17.32 13.42 -8.02
C GLY A 545 17.35 12.38 -6.87
N VAL A 546 16.65 11.27 -7.13
CA VAL A 546 16.17 10.27 -6.14
C VAL A 546 17.23 9.26 -5.69
N ASP A 547 18.34 9.18 -6.41
CA ASP A 547 19.38 8.17 -6.21
C ASP A 547 20.50 8.72 -5.33
N ARG A 548 20.19 8.98 -4.06
CA ARG A 548 21.10 9.61 -3.08
C ARG A 548 22.14 8.66 -2.47
N TYR A 549 22.49 7.57 -3.15
CA TYR A 549 23.54 6.67 -2.70
C TYR A 549 24.72 6.68 -3.66
N GLU A 550 25.93 6.72 -3.11
CA GLU A 550 27.11 6.25 -3.84
C GLU A 550 27.09 4.72 -3.87
N TRP A 551 27.45 4.12 -5.00
CA TRP A 551 27.28 2.68 -5.24
C TRP A 551 28.59 2.01 -5.64
N ASP A 552 29.00 0.98 -4.92
CA ASP A 552 30.11 0.14 -5.35
C ASP A 552 29.63 -0.87 -6.38
N LEU A 553 30.24 -0.87 -7.57
CA LEU A 553 30.06 -1.98 -8.52
C LEU A 553 30.65 -3.24 -7.89
N VAL A 554 29.84 -4.27 -7.73
CA VAL A 554 30.26 -5.56 -7.17
C VAL A 554 30.54 -6.56 -8.28
N LYS A 555 29.55 -6.75 -9.17
CA LYS A 555 29.62 -7.76 -10.24
C LYS A 555 28.76 -7.33 -11.42
N ILE A 556 29.21 -7.60 -12.64
CA ILE A 556 28.39 -7.47 -13.84
C ILE A 556 27.65 -8.80 -14.07
N CYS A 557 26.34 -8.72 -14.31
CA CYS A 557 25.44 -9.85 -14.51
C CYS A 557 25.20 -10.18 -15.98
N TYR A 558 25.48 -9.26 -16.89
CA TYR A 558 25.37 -9.51 -18.31
C TYR A 558 26.72 -9.95 -18.87
N GLU A 559 26.89 -11.26 -19.00
CA GLU A 559 28.17 -11.87 -19.36
C GLU A 559 28.54 -11.71 -20.85
N LYS A 560 27.61 -11.26 -21.70
CA LYS A 560 27.82 -11.20 -23.15
C LYS A 560 28.55 -9.95 -23.63
N ALA A 561 28.33 -8.79 -23.02
CA ALA A 561 28.94 -7.53 -23.45
C ALA A 561 30.38 -7.40 -22.94
N CYS A 562 31.32 -7.11 -23.84
CA CYS A 562 32.75 -6.98 -23.53
C CYS A 562 33.30 -8.21 -22.74
N ASN A 563 32.80 -9.42 -23.03
CA ASN A 563 33.13 -10.64 -22.29
C ASN A 563 32.85 -10.53 -20.77
N GLY A 564 31.73 -9.89 -20.40
CA GLY A 564 31.29 -9.72 -19.02
C GLY A 564 32.04 -8.62 -18.26
N LYS A 565 32.80 -7.76 -18.95
CA LYS A 565 33.60 -6.69 -18.33
C LYS A 565 32.97 -5.31 -18.40
N ALA A 566 31.90 -5.13 -19.18
CA ALA A 566 31.23 -3.85 -19.33
C ALA A 566 29.96 -3.72 -18.49
N ALA A 567 29.80 -2.58 -17.83
CA ALA A 567 28.56 -2.18 -17.15
C ALA A 567 27.97 -0.92 -17.81
N HIS A 568 26.69 -0.63 -17.61
CA HIS A 568 26.19 0.71 -17.92
C HIS A 568 26.90 1.77 -17.06
N TYR A 569 27.13 2.98 -17.59
CA TYR A 569 27.76 4.06 -16.83
C TYR A 569 26.81 4.59 -15.74
N PHE A 570 27.40 4.85 -14.56
CA PHE A 570 26.79 5.52 -13.42
C PHE A 570 27.77 6.50 -12.80
N ASN A 571 27.29 7.53 -12.12
CA ASN A 571 28.16 8.48 -11.43
C ASN A 571 28.69 7.87 -10.11
N THR A 572 29.66 6.96 -10.21
CA THR A 572 30.28 6.30 -9.06
C THR A 572 31.76 5.98 -9.28
N ASP A 573 32.50 5.82 -8.18
CA ASP A 573 33.93 5.51 -8.18
C ASP A 573 34.25 4.18 -8.87
N TYR A 574 34.59 4.23 -10.16
CA TYR A 574 35.12 3.08 -10.88
C TYR A 574 36.61 2.90 -10.65
N GLN A 575 37.06 1.64 -10.68
CA GLN A 575 38.48 1.33 -10.75
C GLN A 575 39.04 1.69 -12.14
N ASN A 576 40.30 2.15 -12.19
CA ASN A 576 40.99 2.37 -13.46
C ASN A 576 41.02 1.06 -14.28
N GLY A 577 40.71 1.17 -15.57
CA GLY A 577 40.58 0.04 -16.49
C GLY A 577 39.16 -0.57 -16.54
N SER A 578 38.21 -0.10 -15.73
CA SER A 578 36.81 -0.53 -15.83
C SER A 578 36.21 -0.11 -17.17
N ILE A 579 35.32 -0.95 -17.73
CA ILE A 579 34.63 -0.66 -18.99
C ILE A 579 33.19 -0.24 -18.69
N VAL A 580 32.78 0.90 -19.23
CA VAL A 580 31.44 1.45 -19.08
C VAL A 580 30.78 1.68 -20.43
N ILE A 581 29.47 1.44 -20.51
CA ILE A 581 28.64 1.69 -21.69
C ILE A 581 27.86 2.98 -21.43
N TRP A 582 28.02 3.95 -22.32
CA TRP A 582 27.33 5.23 -22.27
C TRP A 582 26.83 5.61 -23.67
N LYS A 583 25.54 5.95 -23.79
CA LYS A 583 24.89 6.26 -25.08
C LYS A 583 25.12 5.21 -26.18
N GLY A 584 25.20 3.95 -25.76
CA GLY A 584 25.42 2.82 -26.65
C GLY A 584 26.87 2.60 -27.08
N GLU A 585 27.82 3.37 -26.56
CA GLU A 585 29.24 3.25 -26.84
C GLU A 585 30.00 2.76 -25.61
N ALA A 586 31.06 1.96 -25.81
CA ALA A 586 31.88 1.43 -24.72
C ALA A 586 33.13 2.30 -24.50
N PHE A 587 33.47 2.53 -23.24
CA PHE A 587 34.61 3.34 -22.82
C PHE A 587 35.39 2.65 -21.70
N THR A 588 36.71 2.66 -21.77
CA THR A 588 37.61 2.30 -20.68
C THR A 588 37.92 3.53 -19.84
N ILE A 589 37.88 3.39 -18.52
CA ILE A 589 38.18 4.47 -17.57
C ILE A 589 39.69 4.53 -17.35
N LYS A 590 40.32 5.65 -17.69
CA LYS A 590 41.77 5.88 -17.47
C LYS A 590 42.04 6.28 -16.02
N TRP A 591 41.23 7.18 -15.49
CA TRP A 591 41.19 7.56 -14.07
C TRP A 591 39.77 7.95 -13.69
N TRP A 592 39.40 7.82 -12.42
CA TRP A 592 38.08 8.23 -11.97
C TRP A 592 37.94 9.77 -11.99
N GLN A 593 36.85 10.24 -12.61
CA GLN A 593 36.40 11.63 -12.62
C GLN A 593 34.88 11.64 -12.55
N SER A 594 34.30 12.58 -11.80
CA SER A 594 32.84 12.70 -11.72
C SER A 594 32.26 13.20 -13.05
N GLY A 595 31.21 12.52 -13.52
CA GLY A 595 30.50 12.83 -14.76
C GLY A 595 30.72 11.80 -15.87
N PRO A 596 29.74 11.62 -16.78
CA PRO A 596 29.81 10.61 -17.85
C PRO A 596 30.92 10.90 -18.87
N PRO A 597 31.20 9.97 -19.82
CA PRO A 597 32.13 10.18 -20.93
C PRO A 597 31.69 11.29 -21.92
N GLU A 598 31.55 12.52 -21.42
CA GLU A 598 31.04 13.68 -22.13
C GLU A 598 31.75 14.96 -21.66
N GLY A 599 31.73 15.99 -22.51
CA GLY A 599 32.23 17.31 -22.16
C GLY A 599 33.65 17.26 -21.59
N ALA A 600 33.85 17.94 -20.46
CA ALA A 600 35.15 17.99 -19.78
C ALA A 600 35.56 16.65 -19.13
N ALA A 601 34.63 15.74 -18.88
CA ALA A 601 34.94 14.45 -18.27
C ALA A 601 35.45 13.43 -19.30
N LEU A 602 35.22 13.64 -20.61
CA LEU A 602 35.66 12.75 -21.69
C LEU A 602 37.17 12.45 -21.64
N GLU A 603 37.99 13.36 -21.14
CA GLU A 603 39.45 13.16 -21.01
C GLU A 603 39.82 12.02 -20.06
N ALA A 604 38.95 11.65 -19.12
CA ALA A 604 39.14 10.52 -18.21
C ALA A 604 38.83 9.17 -18.85
N TYR A 605 38.32 9.15 -20.08
CA TYR A 605 37.86 7.95 -20.77
C TYR A 605 38.65 7.68 -22.07
N GLU A 606 38.65 6.42 -22.48
CA GLU A 606 39.15 5.96 -23.78
C GLU A 606 38.05 5.15 -24.46
N LYS A 607 37.60 5.58 -25.63
CA LYS A 607 36.55 4.87 -26.37
C LYS A 607 37.11 3.55 -26.91
N LEU A 608 36.35 2.48 -26.70
CA LEU A 608 36.66 1.15 -27.22
C LEU A 608 36.06 0.96 -28.61
N GLU A 609 36.79 0.28 -29.48
CA GLU A 609 36.25 -0.12 -30.77
C GLU A 609 35.20 -1.22 -30.60
N ALA A 610 34.19 -1.24 -31.47
CA ALA A 610 33.09 -2.21 -31.37
C ALA A 610 33.58 -3.68 -31.42
N SER A 611 34.70 -3.95 -32.10
CA SER A 611 35.34 -5.27 -32.15
C SER A 611 35.94 -5.72 -30.81
N GLU A 612 36.30 -4.78 -29.94
CA GLU A 612 36.88 -5.05 -28.62
C GLU A 612 35.80 -5.27 -27.55
N CYS A 613 34.55 -4.92 -27.87
CA CYS A 613 33.38 -5.15 -27.03
C CYS A 613 32.33 -6.03 -27.74
N PRO A 614 32.59 -7.35 -27.90
CA PRO A 614 31.57 -8.26 -28.41
C PRO A 614 30.30 -8.19 -27.55
N GLY A 615 29.12 -8.39 -28.14
CA GLY A 615 27.84 -8.34 -27.43
C GLY A 615 27.27 -6.94 -27.15
N LEU A 616 28.01 -5.86 -27.46
CA LEU A 616 27.54 -4.47 -27.24
C LEU A 616 26.22 -4.16 -27.97
N SER A 617 26.04 -4.67 -29.19
CA SER A 617 24.79 -4.45 -29.94
C SER A 617 23.59 -5.16 -29.33
N GLU A 618 23.78 -6.32 -28.69
CA GLU A 618 22.71 -7.05 -28.01
C GLU A 618 22.36 -6.34 -26.70
N TRP A 619 23.39 -5.93 -25.93
CA TRP A 619 23.24 -5.08 -24.75
C TRP A 619 22.41 -3.82 -25.05
N ASN A 620 22.75 -3.08 -26.11
CA ASN A 620 22.06 -1.83 -26.43
C ASN A 620 20.59 -2.02 -26.83
N LYS A 621 20.19 -3.23 -27.25
CA LYS A 621 18.78 -3.57 -27.50
C LYS A 621 18.05 -3.89 -26.20
N GLU A 622 18.68 -4.63 -25.28
CA GLU A 622 18.09 -4.97 -23.98
C GLU A 622 18.08 -3.79 -23.00
N HIS A 623 19.08 -2.92 -23.10
CA HIS A 623 19.31 -1.77 -22.22
C HIS A 623 19.52 -0.50 -23.07
N PRO A 624 18.49 -0.05 -23.81
CA PRO A 624 18.61 1.17 -24.61
C PRO A 624 18.91 2.35 -23.70
N HIS A 625 19.87 3.19 -24.10
CA HIS A 625 20.13 4.44 -23.40
C HIS A 625 18.87 5.30 -23.46
N LYS A 626 18.17 5.39 -22.32
CA LYS A 626 17.13 6.40 -22.15
C LYS A 626 17.86 7.73 -21.98
N PRO A 627 17.53 8.78 -22.75
CA PRO A 627 17.96 10.13 -22.39
C PRO A 627 17.62 10.31 -20.91
N ILE A 628 18.54 10.89 -20.13
CA ILE A 628 18.16 11.44 -18.83
C ILE A 628 16.93 12.29 -19.14
N GLU A 629 15.75 11.87 -18.66
CA GLU A 629 14.56 12.71 -18.76
C GLU A 629 15.02 14.08 -18.26
N GLN A 630 14.89 15.12 -19.08
CA GLN A 630 15.14 16.46 -18.59
C GLN A 630 14.27 16.56 -17.34
N ASP A 631 14.90 16.64 -16.17
CA ASP A 631 14.23 17.00 -14.93
C ASP A 631 13.61 18.35 -15.21
N ILE A 632 12.36 18.35 -15.67
CA ILE A 632 11.54 19.56 -15.66
C ILE A 632 11.47 19.87 -14.17
N PRO A 633 12.03 21.00 -13.71
CA PRO A 633 11.99 21.34 -12.30
C PRO A 633 10.55 21.23 -11.84
N TYR A 634 10.31 20.36 -10.86
CA TYR A 634 9.00 20.23 -10.26
C TYR A 634 8.64 21.59 -9.66
N GLU A 635 7.76 22.33 -10.32
CA GLU A 635 7.01 23.39 -9.66
C GLU A 635 6.03 22.69 -8.72
N GLN A 636 6.28 22.86 -7.42
CA GLN A 636 5.34 22.41 -6.40
C GLN A 636 4.00 23.07 -6.70
N GLU A 637 2.99 22.28 -7.10
CA GLU A 637 1.62 22.75 -7.06
C GLU A 637 1.37 23.28 -5.65
N GLU A 638 1.08 24.58 -5.54
CA GLU A 638 0.75 25.18 -4.26
C GLU A 638 -0.38 24.35 -3.64
N ASP A 639 -0.19 23.98 -2.38
CA ASP A 639 -1.20 23.26 -1.63
C ASP A 639 -2.47 24.10 -1.64
N ALA A 640 -3.44 23.76 -2.49
CA ALA A 640 -4.75 24.39 -2.45
C ALA A 640 -5.29 24.22 -1.01
N PRO A 641 -5.70 25.32 -0.34
CA PRO A 641 -6.21 25.25 1.02
C PRO A 641 -7.45 24.34 1.08
N LEU A 642 -7.60 23.68 2.23
CA LEU A 642 -8.64 22.69 2.54
C LEU A 642 -10.06 23.18 2.27
#